data_AF-A0A8H4BTG0-F1
#
_entry.id   AF-A0A8H4BTG0-F1
#
_cell.length_a   1.000
_cell.length_b   1.000
_cell.length_c   1.000
_cell.angle_alpha   90.00
_cell.angle_beta   90.00
_cell.angle_gamma   90.00
#
_symmetry.space_group_name_H-M   'P 1'
#
loop_
_entity.id
_entity.type
_entity.pdbx_description
1 polymer ?
#
loop_
_entity_poly.entity_id
_entity_poly.type
_entity_poly.pdbx_seq_one_letter_code
_entity_poly.pdbx_strand_id
1 'polypeptide(L)'
;MSDNRKRPLPSSAPGFPAKRAVRLSIGMDRLDLNSDERPSQRTTLDDPMPEEPETAQPAEALSSSSSSVVFIGATYSHHEQHAVPGPQMILSRLANPPLPSSLASRFSEHNSPPTIRKYPTDPRDIKSGDTQRRYAQAIADYLEKIGFKEFVPQYKAIRSLSSKDFHYIYTHLVQHYDPSLRHKSKIEDHVIEIMNSLKYPLRDSISRKSLLSIGAIHSNANFYGLLHWLMEACKSRDVSNPKEFKDPPLAKLEIEDNAMSSACAGFSFATYRKYISSEEEPTYDDEMDPLKNRFDAMAEEREREIHQVDEEIAALREQVTMLESDGSNLEDLKKKNYDLTRDSAKFRNYCQEKRKRVEKYRSINKVVEDEVERLDNENQKLEQQKAELEEKLHEKNVSLADLESLSKEYDAEKKRSTDLTAHLETRQLAYNEKMETLTVLKDKVRRQVDEFNAKVKKLFPMGQEQHEFLLVYNPGAKTANEMLSYDVDQKLMPTLEKLEVTERQDLDQLTIETQRLREKTDALNADIEQTKLDLIEKQKEVEIKARKLEESRRQFMEENEKYNIMTEKHEKALDDERSRSRDSLLQAKERFFAEEEKLKDMERRFQEEQEVLSVTAKQLASQYADAQKELLPMIETLKQLVIGEEHIPQ
;
A
#
# COMPACT_ATOMS: atom_id res chain seq x y z
N MET A 1 17.80 65.61 -53.25
CA MET A 1 18.10 66.88 -52.56
C MET A 1 18.94 66.55 -51.34
N SER A 2 20.16 67.12 -51.24
CA SER A 2 20.91 67.52 -50.03
C SER A 2 21.01 66.54 -48.84
N ASP A 3 22.14 66.31 -48.18
CA ASP A 3 23.51 66.81 -48.29
C ASP A 3 24.36 66.03 -47.27
N ASN A 4 25.64 65.90 -47.56
CA ASN A 4 26.70 65.48 -46.64
C ASN A 4 26.84 66.45 -45.45
N ARG A 5 27.14 65.96 -44.24
CA ARG A 5 27.96 66.68 -43.23
C ARG A 5 28.49 65.81 -42.07
N LYS A 6 29.82 65.59 -42.11
CA LYS A 6 30.86 65.74 -41.06
C LYS A 6 30.66 65.21 -39.60
N ARG A 7 31.62 64.33 -39.21
CA ARG A 7 32.20 63.89 -37.89
C ARG A 7 32.07 64.87 -36.67
N PRO A 8 32.23 64.47 -35.37
CA PRO A 8 33.23 63.52 -34.82
C PRO A 8 32.86 62.65 -33.57
N LEU A 9 33.78 61.75 -33.16
CA LEU A 9 33.82 60.98 -31.90
C LEU A 9 33.91 61.90 -30.65
N PRO A 10 33.34 61.53 -29.48
CA PRO A 10 34.18 60.93 -28.40
C PRO A 10 33.42 60.03 -27.38
N SER A 11 34.10 59.07 -26.73
CA SER A 11 33.73 58.51 -25.40
C SER A 11 34.84 57.56 -24.93
N SER A 12 35.76 57.98 -24.05
CA SER A 12 35.73 57.83 -22.57
C SER A 12 35.28 56.44 -22.06
N ALA A 13 36.25 55.57 -21.79
CA ALA A 13 36.12 54.48 -20.79
C ALA A 13 36.18 55.07 -19.37
N PRO A 14 35.60 54.42 -18.33
CA PRO A 14 36.23 53.27 -17.64
C PRO A 14 35.18 52.24 -17.15
N GLY A 15 35.47 51.03 -16.66
CA GLY A 15 36.69 50.29 -16.33
C GLY A 15 36.24 49.01 -15.59
N PHE A 16 36.77 47.84 -15.98
CA PHE A 16 36.60 46.57 -15.27
C PHE A 16 37.88 46.25 -14.50
N PRO A 17 37.81 45.70 -13.26
CA PRO A 17 39.01 45.39 -12.50
C PRO A 17 39.59 44.04 -12.93
N ALA A 18 40.91 44.06 -13.12
CA ALA A 18 41.79 42.89 -13.22
C ALA A 18 42.54 42.68 -11.90
N LYS A 19 42.89 41.42 -11.60
CA LYS A 19 44.12 40.95 -10.89
C LYS A 19 44.09 39.41 -10.93
N ARG A 20 44.85 38.72 -11.82
CA ARG A 20 46.26 38.25 -11.72
C ARG A 20 46.57 37.44 -10.45
N ALA A 21 47.40 36.38 -10.41
CA ALA A 21 48.01 35.47 -11.39
C ALA A 21 48.93 34.46 -10.64
N VAL A 22 49.43 33.47 -11.40
CA VAL A 22 50.74 32.78 -11.35
C VAL A 22 50.86 31.45 -10.57
N ARG A 23 51.58 30.50 -11.25
CA ARG A 23 52.40 29.35 -10.78
C ARG A 23 51.64 28.01 -10.71
N LEU A 24 52.06 26.89 -11.32
CA LEU A 24 53.38 26.39 -11.75
C LEU A 24 53.27 25.36 -12.89
N SER A 25 54.29 25.36 -13.73
CA SER A 25 54.80 24.26 -14.57
C SER A 25 55.47 23.17 -13.72
N ILE A 26 55.31 21.88 -14.07
CA ILE A 26 56.28 20.76 -13.92
C ILE A 26 55.61 19.45 -14.42
N GLY A 27 56.31 18.70 -15.27
CA GLY A 27 56.17 17.23 -15.34
C GLY A 27 55.57 16.60 -16.60
N MET A 28 56.21 16.76 -17.76
CA MET A 28 56.24 15.71 -18.80
C MET A 28 57.68 15.21 -18.86
N ASP A 29 57.89 13.92 -18.56
CA ASP A 29 58.84 13.02 -19.22
C ASP A 29 58.92 11.68 -18.49
N ARG A 30 59.17 10.62 -19.28
CA ARG A 30 59.47 9.22 -18.95
C ARG A 30 58.33 8.21 -19.09
N LEU A 31 58.13 7.73 -20.31
CA LEU A 31 57.84 6.33 -20.57
C LEU A 31 58.91 5.81 -21.53
N ASP A 32 59.85 5.05 -20.98
CA ASP A 32 60.85 4.28 -21.72
C ASP A 32 60.18 3.10 -22.42
N LEU A 33 60.52 2.93 -23.69
CA LEU A 33 60.33 1.71 -24.48
C LEU A 33 61.71 1.10 -24.72
N ASN A 34 61.85 -0.19 -24.35
CA ASN A 34 62.84 -1.23 -24.73
C ASN A 34 62.99 -2.15 -23.50
N SER A 35 62.91 -3.48 -23.56
CA SER A 35 63.36 -4.41 -24.61
C SER A 35 62.66 -5.77 -24.51
N ASP A 36 62.58 -6.43 -25.66
CA ASP A 36 62.53 -7.89 -25.90
C ASP A 36 63.34 -8.76 -24.93
N GLU A 37 62.80 -9.93 -24.54
CA GLU A 37 63.26 -11.28 -24.97
C GLU A 37 62.53 -12.43 -24.21
N ARG A 38 62.30 -13.52 -24.94
CA ARG A 38 61.50 -14.76 -24.68
C ARG A 38 62.27 -15.82 -23.83
N PRO A 39 61.88 -17.12 -23.75
CA PRO A 39 60.59 -17.83 -23.62
C PRO A 39 60.58 -18.96 -22.52
N SER A 40 59.45 -19.67 -22.43
CA SER A 40 59.30 -21.11 -22.10
C SER A 40 59.13 -21.52 -20.63
N GLN A 41 57.95 -22.03 -20.29
CA GLN A 41 57.77 -23.46 -20.02
C GLN A 41 56.29 -23.88 -20.09
N ARG A 42 56.12 -25.14 -20.48
CA ARG A 42 54.94 -25.81 -21.04
C ARG A 42 54.68 -27.04 -20.17
N THR A 43 53.44 -27.26 -19.74
CA THR A 43 52.87 -28.53 -19.23
C THR A 43 51.35 -28.34 -19.18
N THR A 44 50.54 -28.76 -20.17
CA THR A 44 50.02 -30.10 -20.56
C THR A 44 48.68 -30.50 -19.90
N LEU A 45 47.66 -30.69 -20.77
CA LEU A 45 46.56 -31.68 -20.76
C LEU A 45 45.48 -31.53 -19.67
N ASP A 46 44.17 -31.68 -19.89
CA ASP A 46 43.36 -32.37 -20.91
C ASP A 46 41.96 -31.72 -21.03
N ASP A 47 41.36 -31.80 -22.23
CA ASP A 47 39.95 -31.49 -22.54
C ASP A 47 39.13 -32.80 -22.56
N PRO A 48 37.81 -32.74 -22.32
CA PRO A 48 36.93 -33.39 -23.29
C PRO A 48 35.69 -32.56 -23.67
N MET A 49 35.32 -32.71 -24.96
CA MET A 49 34.10 -32.23 -25.59
C MET A 49 32.81 -32.73 -24.94
N PRO A 50 31.67 -32.10 -25.27
CA PRO A 50 30.59 -32.91 -25.82
C PRO A 50 29.87 -32.31 -27.04
N GLU A 51 29.32 -33.23 -27.83
CA GLU A 51 28.48 -33.07 -29.01
C GLU A 51 27.05 -32.54 -28.70
N GLU A 52 26.44 -31.99 -29.76
CA GLU A 52 25.04 -31.66 -30.09
C GLU A 52 23.93 -32.62 -29.55
N PRO A 53 22.61 -32.26 -29.53
CA PRO A 53 21.89 -31.70 -30.68
C PRO A 53 20.68 -30.75 -30.47
N GLU A 54 20.26 -30.23 -31.63
CA GLU A 54 19.06 -29.44 -31.96
C GLU A 54 17.72 -30.06 -31.53
N THR A 55 16.71 -29.20 -31.31
CA THR A 55 15.29 -29.56 -31.54
C THR A 55 14.49 -28.33 -31.99
N ALA A 56 13.86 -28.46 -33.16
CA ALA A 56 12.86 -27.56 -33.71
C ALA A 56 11.45 -28.21 -33.62
N GLN A 57 10.48 -27.45 -33.08
CA GLN A 57 9.05 -27.20 -33.47
C GLN A 57 8.18 -28.26 -34.21
N PRO A 58 6.84 -28.10 -34.39
CA PRO A 58 5.76 -27.30 -33.72
C PRO A 58 4.39 -28.05 -33.56
N ALA A 59 3.33 -27.40 -32.98
CA ALA A 59 1.87 -27.43 -33.34
C ALA A 59 0.97 -26.94 -32.16
N GLU A 60 0.26 -25.79 -32.27
CA GLU A 60 -1.18 -25.57 -32.60
C GLU A 60 -2.20 -26.24 -31.64
N ALA A 61 -2.87 -25.51 -30.71
CA ALA A 61 -4.14 -24.75 -30.80
C ALA A 61 -5.40 -25.64 -30.90
N LEU A 62 -6.45 -25.58 -30.04
CA LEU A 62 -7.46 -24.51 -29.89
C LEU A 62 -8.52 -24.80 -28.79
N SER A 63 -8.98 -23.74 -28.12
CA SER A 63 -10.39 -23.40 -27.76
C SER A 63 -11.14 -24.21 -26.66
N SER A 64 -12.05 -23.70 -25.83
CA SER A 64 -12.82 -22.45 -25.75
C SER A 64 -13.59 -22.38 -24.40
N SER A 65 -13.83 -21.17 -23.84
CA SER A 65 -15.20 -20.67 -23.55
C SER A 65 -15.19 -19.26 -22.90
N SER A 66 -15.83 -18.33 -23.63
CA SER A 66 -16.41 -17.01 -23.30
C SER A 66 -17.29 -16.98 -22.03
N SER A 67 -17.84 -15.89 -21.48
CA SER A 67 -17.68 -14.41 -21.48
C SER A 67 -18.79 -13.89 -20.54
N SER A 68 -18.59 -12.72 -19.92
CA SER A 68 -19.57 -11.60 -19.79
C SER A 68 -19.70 -10.97 -18.39
N VAL A 69 -19.14 -9.76 -18.29
CA VAL A 69 -19.64 -8.49 -17.72
C VAL A 69 -20.94 -8.50 -16.91
N VAL A 70 -20.92 -7.95 -15.68
CA VAL A 70 -21.84 -6.90 -15.16
C VAL A 70 -21.15 -6.07 -14.06
N PHE A 71 -21.36 -4.75 -14.16
CA PHE A 71 -21.10 -3.65 -13.22
C PHE A 71 -21.58 -3.89 -11.77
N ILE A 72 -20.93 -3.26 -10.79
CA ILE A 72 -21.52 -2.34 -9.77
C ILE A 72 -20.37 -1.84 -8.88
N GLY A 73 -20.29 -0.52 -8.73
CA GLY A 73 -19.37 0.16 -7.82
C GLY A 73 -19.93 0.26 -6.40
N ALA A 74 -19.04 0.45 -5.43
CA ALA A 74 -19.38 1.03 -4.15
C ALA A 74 -18.17 1.78 -3.59
N THR A 75 -18.36 3.09 -3.51
CA THR A 75 -17.57 4.08 -2.79
C THR A 75 -17.75 3.91 -1.27
N TYR A 76 -16.69 4.10 -0.49
CA TYR A 76 -16.79 4.44 0.93
C TYR A 76 -15.71 5.48 1.27
N SER A 77 -16.15 6.62 1.81
CA SER A 77 -15.31 7.57 2.54
C SER A 77 -16.10 8.18 3.68
N HIS A 78 -15.37 8.41 4.77
CA HIS A 78 -15.73 8.82 6.13
C HIS A 78 -16.43 10.17 6.30
N HIS A 79 -17.22 10.30 7.38
CA HIS A 79 -17.00 11.25 8.50
C HIS A 79 -17.97 10.91 9.66
N GLU A 80 -17.49 10.59 10.88
CA GLU A 80 -17.23 11.51 12.04
C GLU A 80 -18.55 11.99 12.72
N GLN A 81 -18.80 11.98 14.03
CA GLN A 81 -17.97 12.08 15.25
C GLN A 81 -18.80 11.71 16.52
N HIS A 82 -18.09 11.27 17.58
CA HIS A 82 -18.31 11.42 19.05
C HIS A 82 -19.68 11.25 19.74
N ALA A 83 -19.78 10.30 20.69
CA ALA A 83 -19.82 10.53 22.16
C ALA A 83 -20.24 9.28 22.96
N VAL A 84 -19.66 9.12 24.15
CA VAL A 84 -19.82 8.06 25.19
C VAL A 84 -20.42 8.74 26.45
N PRO A 85 -20.95 8.09 27.52
CA PRO A 85 -21.55 6.76 27.74
C PRO A 85 -22.97 6.80 28.41
N GLY A 86 -23.63 5.63 28.45
CA GLY A 86 -24.28 5.18 29.70
C GLY A 86 -25.80 5.35 29.83
N PRO A 87 -26.46 4.45 30.58
CA PRO A 87 -27.76 3.85 30.20
C PRO A 87 -28.95 4.51 30.89
N GLN A 88 -30.18 4.27 30.40
CA GLN A 88 -31.36 3.84 31.18
C GLN A 88 -32.63 3.74 30.33
N MET A 89 -33.29 2.58 30.48
CA MET A 89 -34.73 2.34 30.56
C MET A 89 -35.64 2.62 29.35
N ILE A 90 -36.16 1.49 28.86
CA ILE A 90 -37.29 1.28 27.96
C ILE A 90 -38.59 1.78 28.59
N LEU A 91 -39.38 2.56 27.84
CA LEU A 91 -40.85 2.51 27.89
C LEU A 91 -41.48 3.04 26.57
N SER A 92 -42.10 2.10 25.85
CA SER A 92 -43.41 2.20 25.18
C SER A 92 -43.68 3.12 23.97
N ARG A 93 -43.97 2.41 22.86
CA ARG A 93 -45.17 2.48 21.98
C ARG A 93 -45.41 3.70 21.08
N LEU A 94 -45.44 3.43 19.77
CA LEU A 94 -46.62 3.42 18.85
C LEU A 94 -46.10 3.17 17.41
N ALA A 95 -46.30 1.98 16.82
CA ALA A 95 -47.46 1.54 16.02
C ALA A 95 -47.46 2.01 14.55
N ASN A 96 -47.25 1.08 13.61
CA ASN A 96 -48.18 0.80 12.51
C ASN A 96 -47.93 -0.59 11.85
N PRO A 97 -48.96 -1.29 11.32
CA PRO A 97 -48.93 -2.65 10.72
C PRO A 97 -48.71 -2.57 9.17
N PRO A 98 -48.64 -3.65 8.32
CA PRO A 98 -49.37 -4.94 8.41
C PRO A 98 -48.76 -6.26 7.83
N LEU A 99 -49.34 -7.40 8.28
CA LEU A 99 -49.70 -8.68 7.57
C LEU A 99 -48.60 -9.65 7.05
N PRO A 100 -48.89 -10.96 6.85
CA PRO A 100 -49.24 -11.98 7.86
C PRO A 100 -48.48 -13.32 7.68
N SER A 101 -48.14 -14.02 8.77
CA SER A 101 -47.51 -15.37 8.71
C SER A 101 -48.47 -16.46 9.19
N SER A 102 -48.50 -17.58 8.46
CA SER A 102 -49.54 -18.63 8.44
C SER A 102 -49.55 -19.58 9.65
N LEU A 103 -49.04 -19.18 10.81
CA LEU A 103 -49.18 -19.91 12.07
C LEU A 103 -50.34 -19.40 12.94
N ALA A 104 -50.86 -18.19 12.66
CA ALA A 104 -51.97 -17.59 13.39
C ALA A 104 -53.37 -18.08 12.96
N SER A 105 -53.50 -18.85 11.87
CA SER A 105 -54.81 -19.26 11.33
C SER A 105 -55.31 -20.63 11.82
N ARG A 106 -54.53 -21.39 12.61
CA ARG A 106 -54.96 -22.69 13.17
C ARG A 106 -55.27 -22.66 14.66
N PHE A 107 -55.07 -21.54 15.34
CA PHE A 107 -55.38 -21.36 16.76
C PHE A 107 -56.76 -20.68 17.02
N SER A 108 -57.58 -20.47 15.98
CA SER A 108 -58.79 -19.64 16.05
C SER A 108 -60.09 -20.31 15.56
N GLU A 109 -60.18 -21.64 15.50
CA GLU A 109 -61.41 -22.33 15.03
C GLU A 109 -62.33 -22.90 16.12
N HIS A 110 -61.97 -22.84 17.40
CA HIS A 110 -62.92 -23.17 18.47
C HIS A 110 -62.79 -22.20 19.66
N ASN A 111 -63.34 -21.00 19.50
CA ASN A 111 -63.58 -20.11 20.63
C ASN A 111 -64.94 -19.40 20.46
N SER A 112 -66.03 -20.16 20.64
CA SER A 112 -67.15 -19.59 21.40
C SER A 112 -66.64 -19.41 22.83
N PRO A 113 -66.76 -18.22 23.45
CA PRO A 113 -66.22 -18.01 24.79
C PRO A 113 -66.93 -18.97 25.75
N PRO A 114 -66.23 -19.96 26.35
CA PRO A 114 -66.83 -20.67 27.46
C PRO A 114 -66.96 -19.64 28.57
N THR A 115 -68.20 -19.40 28.98
CA THR A 115 -68.53 -18.74 30.24
C THR A 115 -67.48 -19.14 31.27
N ILE A 116 -66.76 -18.17 31.84
CA ILE A 116 -65.83 -18.38 32.95
C ILE A 116 -66.64 -19.07 34.06
N ARG A 117 -66.62 -20.40 34.09
CA ARG A 117 -67.06 -21.19 35.22
C ARG A 117 -65.97 -20.95 36.26
N LYS A 118 -66.29 -20.20 37.30
CA LYS A 118 -65.35 -19.78 38.36
C LYS A 118 -64.73 -20.93 39.17
N TYR A 119 -64.83 -22.18 38.71
CA TYR A 119 -64.32 -23.37 39.40
C TYR A 119 -63.72 -24.34 38.37
N PRO A 120 -62.49 -24.85 38.59
CA PRO A 120 -61.91 -25.90 37.75
C PRO A 120 -62.88 -27.07 37.62
N THR A 121 -63.19 -27.48 36.38
CA THR A 121 -63.97 -28.70 36.17
C THR A 121 -63.08 -29.89 36.50
N ASP A 122 -63.55 -30.79 37.37
CA ASP A 122 -62.80 -31.99 37.74
C ASP A 122 -62.47 -32.81 36.46
N PRO A 123 -61.18 -32.99 36.12
CA PRO A 123 -60.80 -33.74 34.92
C PRO A 123 -61.01 -35.24 35.07
N ARG A 124 -61.28 -35.73 36.29
CA ARG A 124 -61.53 -37.14 36.56
C ARG A 124 -62.96 -37.50 36.18
N ASP A 125 -63.15 -38.64 35.53
CA ASP A 125 -64.49 -39.19 35.26
C ASP A 125 -65.10 -39.84 36.52
N ILE A 126 -65.25 -39.05 37.58
CA ILE A 126 -65.75 -39.50 38.89
C ILE A 126 -67.24 -39.85 38.87
N LYS A 127 -67.99 -39.39 37.86
CA LYS A 127 -69.42 -39.69 37.72
C LYS A 127 -69.66 -41.08 37.15
N SER A 128 -68.70 -41.65 36.43
CA SER A 128 -68.78 -43.03 35.96
C SER A 128 -68.73 -44.01 37.14
N GLY A 129 -69.69 -44.95 37.16
CA GLY A 129 -69.76 -46.00 38.17
C GLY A 129 -68.55 -46.94 38.14
N ASP A 130 -67.88 -47.09 36.99
CA ASP A 130 -66.65 -47.88 36.87
C ASP A 130 -65.47 -47.23 37.56
N THR A 131 -65.30 -45.91 37.40
CA THR A 131 -64.25 -45.14 38.07
C THR A 131 -64.42 -45.18 39.58
N GLN A 132 -65.65 -45.01 40.07
CA GLN A 132 -65.95 -45.10 41.51
C GLN A 132 -65.60 -46.48 42.07
N ARG A 133 -65.93 -47.56 41.35
CA ARG A 133 -65.56 -48.94 41.75
C ARG A 133 -64.04 -49.12 41.82
N ARG A 134 -63.29 -48.61 40.84
CA ARG A 134 -61.82 -48.66 40.84
C ARG A 134 -61.22 -47.89 42.00
N TYR A 135 -61.71 -46.68 42.28
CA TYR A 135 -61.23 -45.87 43.41
C TYR A 135 -61.54 -46.52 44.75
N ALA A 136 -62.75 -47.04 44.93
CA ALA A 136 -63.12 -47.78 46.12
C ALA A 136 -62.19 -48.96 46.39
N GLN A 137 -61.88 -49.77 45.36
CA GLN A 137 -60.95 -50.89 45.48
C GLN A 137 -59.54 -50.42 45.82
N ALA A 138 -59.01 -49.42 45.09
CA ALA A 138 -57.65 -48.92 45.32
C ALA A 138 -57.47 -48.35 46.75
N ILE A 139 -58.47 -47.63 47.25
CA ILE A 139 -58.47 -47.11 48.62
C ILE A 139 -58.47 -48.27 49.63
N ALA A 140 -59.32 -49.28 49.44
CA ALA A 140 -59.37 -50.44 50.32
C ALA A 140 -58.04 -51.21 50.35
N ASP A 141 -57.45 -51.50 49.19
CA ASP A 141 -56.17 -52.19 49.07
C ASP A 141 -55.04 -51.40 49.76
N TYR A 142 -55.04 -50.07 49.65
CA TYR A 142 -54.04 -49.22 50.29
C TYR A 142 -54.20 -49.16 51.81
N LEU A 143 -55.44 -49.04 52.31
CA LEU A 143 -55.72 -49.06 53.74
C LEU A 143 -55.28 -50.38 54.38
N GLU A 144 -55.49 -51.51 53.71
CA GLU A 144 -54.99 -52.80 54.16
C GLU A 144 -53.45 -52.82 54.24
N LYS A 145 -52.76 -52.25 53.23
CA LYS A 145 -51.29 -52.16 53.20
C LYS A 145 -50.70 -51.36 54.38
N ILE A 146 -51.32 -50.26 54.78
CA ILE A 146 -50.86 -49.44 55.91
C ILE A 146 -51.29 -49.98 57.28
N GLY A 147 -51.92 -51.17 57.33
CA GLY A 147 -52.27 -51.87 58.56
C GLY A 147 -53.62 -51.47 59.16
N PHE A 148 -54.47 -50.78 58.41
CA PHE A 148 -55.78 -50.32 58.88
C PHE A 148 -56.85 -51.42 58.76
N LYS A 149 -56.88 -52.32 59.74
CA LYS A 149 -57.75 -53.52 59.71
C LYS A 149 -59.17 -53.30 60.26
N GLU A 150 -59.41 -52.24 61.04
CA GLU A 150 -60.70 -51.98 61.71
C GLU A 150 -61.82 -51.49 60.77
N PHE A 151 -61.50 -51.17 59.51
CA PHE A 151 -62.47 -50.67 58.52
C PHE A 151 -62.47 -51.42 57.20
N VAL A 152 -61.82 -52.59 57.08
CA VAL A 152 -61.95 -53.38 55.85
C VAL A 152 -63.39 -53.91 55.79
N PRO A 153 -64.27 -53.48 54.85
CA PRO A 153 -65.62 -54.00 54.76
C PRO A 153 -65.52 -55.37 54.09
N GLN A 154 -65.20 -56.38 54.91
CA GLN A 154 -64.65 -57.64 54.45
C GLN A 154 -65.55 -58.39 53.45
N TYR A 155 -66.85 -58.07 53.32
CA TYR A 155 -67.74 -58.64 52.30
C TYR A 155 -68.85 -57.70 51.78
N LYS A 156 -68.66 -56.37 51.83
CA LYS A 156 -69.54 -55.42 51.12
C LYS A 156 -68.67 -54.39 50.41
N ALA A 157 -68.56 -54.50 49.09
CA ALA A 157 -67.96 -53.47 48.25
C ALA A 157 -68.39 -52.08 48.73
N ILE A 158 -67.49 -51.10 48.80
CA ILE A 158 -67.79 -49.68 49.07
C ILE A 158 -68.65 -49.17 47.91
N ARG A 159 -69.91 -49.63 47.85
CA ARG A 159 -70.92 -49.27 46.85
C ARG A 159 -71.59 -47.97 47.25
N SER A 160 -71.57 -47.64 48.54
CA SER A 160 -72.05 -46.38 49.11
C SER A 160 -71.11 -45.94 50.23
N LEU A 161 -70.55 -44.74 50.11
CA LEU A 161 -69.68 -44.16 51.13
C LEU A 161 -70.57 -43.46 52.18
N SER A 162 -70.70 -44.03 53.39
CA SER A 162 -71.43 -43.32 54.45
C SER A 162 -70.60 -42.16 54.99
N SER A 163 -71.24 -41.19 55.63
CA SER A 163 -70.52 -40.06 56.25
C SER A 163 -69.54 -40.52 57.33
N LYS A 164 -69.91 -41.55 58.12
CA LYS A 164 -69.03 -42.15 59.14
C LYS A 164 -67.80 -42.80 58.50
N ASP A 165 -68.02 -43.53 57.40
CA ASP A 165 -66.96 -44.24 56.67
C ASP A 165 -65.97 -43.25 56.07
N PHE A 166 -66.46 -42.20 55.42
CA PHE A 166 -65.61 -41.14 54.88
C PHE A 166 -64.77 -40.48 55.96
N HIS A 167 -65.37 -40.07 57.08
CA HIS A 167 -64.64 -39.41 58.17
C HIS A 167 -63.53 -40.30 58.74
N TYR A 168 -63.81 -41.60 58.90
CA TYR A 168 -62.85 -42.55 59.44
C TYR A 168 -61.67 -42.79 58.49
N ILE A 169 -61.96 -43.07 57.20
CA ILE A 169 -60.93 -43.24 56.17
C ILE A 169 -60.10 -41.96 56.01
N TYR A 170 -60.76 -40.81 55.90
CA TYR A 170 -60.11 -39.51 55.75
C TYR A 170 -59.15 -39.22 56.90
N THR A 171 -59.62 -39.40 58.14
CA THR A 171 -58.80 -39.15 59.33
C THR A 171 -57.55 -40.00 59.33
N HIS A 172 -57.68 -41.27 58.99
CA HIS A 172 -56.56 -42.20 58.98
C HIS A 172 -55.55 -41.86 57.88
N LEU A 173 -56.01 -41.57 56.66
CA LEU A 173 -55.14 -41.16 55.56
C LEU A 173 -54.41 -39.85 55.88
N VAL A 174 -55.07 -38.86 56.49
CA VAL A 174 -54.41 -37.61 56.90
C VAL A 174 -53.34 -37.88 57.96
N GLN A 175 -53.63 -38.70 58.98
CA GLN A 175 -52.64 -39.03 60.02
C GLN A 175 -51.43 -39.79 59.47
N HIS A 176 -51.65 -40.66 58.48
CA HIS A 176 -50.57 -41.34 57.78
C HIS A 176 -49.77 -40.37 56.90
N TYR A 177 -50.45 -39.44 56.21
CA TYR A 177 -49.80 -38.40 55.42
C TYR A 177 -49.01 -37.40 56.26
N ASP A 178 -49.44 -37.07 57.47
CA ASP A 178 -48.71 -36.23 58.41
C ASP A 178 -49.26 -36.42 59.84
N PRO A 179 -48.48 -37.04 60.76
CA PRO A 179 -48.91 -37.24 62.15
C PRO A 179 -49.18 -35.94 62.93
N SER A 180 -48.67 -34.79 62.47
CA SER A 180 -48.87 -33.48 63.11
C SER A 180 -50.26 -32.89 62.84
N LEU A 181 -50.94 -33.33 61.77
CA LEU A 181 -52.28 -32.88 61.36
C LEU A 181 -53.39 -33.59 62.17
N ARG A 182 -53.42 -33.34 63.49
CA ARG A 182 -54.48 -33.87 64.37
C ARG A 182 -55.75 -33.04 64.32
N HIS A 183 -56.91 -33.70 64.37
CA HIS A 183 -58.24 -33.09 64.38
C HIS A 183 -58.45 -32.26 65.66
N LYS A 184 -58.70 -30.96 65.54
CA LYS A 184 -58.94 -30.02 66.66
C LYS A 184 -60.35 -29.40 66.69
N SER A 185 -61.14 -29.52 65.63
CA SER A 185 -62.45 -28.88 65.45
C SER A 185 -63.49 -29.83 64.83
N LYS A 186 -64.68 -29.33 64.47
CA LYS A 186 -65.69 -30.12 63.74
C LYS A 186 -65.08 -30.67 62.44
N ILE A 187 -65.33 -31.94 62.15
CA ILE A 187 -64.63 -32.65 61.08
C ILE A 187 -64.86 -32.02 59.70
N GLU A 188 -66.01 -31.40 59.46
CA GLU A 188 -66.32 -30.75 58.19
C GLU A 188 -65.44 -29.52 57.96
N ASP A 189 -65.12 -28.77 59.00
CA ASP A 189 -64.24 -27.59 58.91
C ASP A 189 -62.79 -28.01 58.74
N HIS A 190 -62.41 -29.08 59.46
CA HIS A 190 -61.07 -29.64 59.39
C HIS A 190 -60.76 -30.25 58.02
N VAL A 191 -61.74 -30.90 57.38
CA VAL A 191 -61.58 -31.40 56.01
C VAL A 191 -61.26 -30.26 55.05
N ILE A 192 -61.97 -29.14 55.13
CA ILE A 192 -61.72 -27.98 54.25
C ILE A 192 -60.34 -27.37 54.55
N GLU A 193 -59.99 -27.19 55.82
CA GLU A 193 -58.72 -26.60 56.24
C GLU A 193 -57.51 -27.44 55.76
N ILE A 194 -57.52 -28.75 56.00
CA ILE A 194 -56.40 -29.60 55.57
C ILE A 194 -56.34 -29.68 54.05
N MET A 195 -57.46 -29.82 53.34
CA MET A 195 -57.44 -29.86 51.87
C MET A 195 -56.92 -28.54 51.28
N ASN A 196 -57.14 -27.40 51.95
CA ASN A 196 -56.50 -26.14 51.59
C ASN A 196 -54.99 -26.13 51.86
N SER A 197 -54.54 -26.68 52.99
CA SER A 197 -53.12 -26.79 53.35
C SER A 197 -52.36 -27.73 52.42
N LEU A 198 -52.94 -28.89 52.09
CA LEU A 198 -52.41 -29.85 51.13
C LEU A 198 -52.57 -29.39 49.67
N LYS A 199 -53.08 -28.17 49.44
CA LYS A 199 -53.30 -27.57 48.12
C LYS A 199 -54.07 -28.48 47.18
N TYR A 200 -55.09 -29.17 47.69
CA TYR A 200 -55.95 -30.04 46.89
C TYR A 200 -56.50 -29.25 45.68
N PRO A 201 -56.30 -29.73 44.43
CA PRO A 201 -56.64 -28.96 43.23
C PRO A 201 -58.12 -28.59 43.12
N LEU A 202 -59.00 -29.39 43.74
CA LEU A 202 -60.45 -29.21 43.69
C LEU A 202 -61.02 -28.81 45.06
N ARG A 203 -60.23 -28.14 45.90
CA ARG A 203 -60.65 -27.68 47.24
C ARG A 203 -61.92 -26.83 47.20
N ASP A 204 -62.09 -26.00 46.17
CA ASP A 204 -63.28 -25.13 46.02
C ASP A 204 -64.57 -25.91 45.72
N SER A 205 -64.46 -27.16 45.25
CA SER A 205 -65.61 -28.05 45.04
C SER A 205 -66.15 -28.65 46.34
N ILE A 206 -65.40 -28.54 47.44
CA ILE A 206 -65.78 -29.05 48.75
C ILE A 206 -66.42 -27.91 49.55
N SER A 207 -67.72 -28.02 49.77
CA SER A 207 -68.45 -27.09 50.64
C SER A 207 -68.83 -27.77 51.95
N ARG A 208 -68.99 -26.99 53.02
CA ARG A 208 -69.51 -27.48 54.31
C ARG A 208 -70.85 -28.22 54.15
N LYS A 209 -71.73 -27.73 53.27
CA LYS A 209 -73.01 -28.38 52.95
C LYS A 209 -72.83 -29.75 52.28
N SER A 210 -71.84 -29.90 51.39
CA SER A 210 -71.56 -31.19 50.75
C SER A 210 -71.00 -32.22 51.73
N LEU A 211 -70.22 -31.79 52.73
CA LEU A 211 -69.67 -32.67 53.77
C LEU A 211 -70.76 -33.19 54.74
N LEU A 212 -71.79 -32.40 55.00
CA LEU A 212 -72.95 -32.86 55.78
C LEU A 212 -73.82 -33.88 55.01
N SER A 213 -73.69 -33.93 53.68
CA SER A 213 -74.49 -34.78 52.79
C SER A 213 -73.63 -35.79 52.03
N ILE A 214 -72.54 -36.32 52.62
CA ILE A 214 -71.62 -37.25 51.93
C ILE A 214 -72.35 -38.46 51.39
N GLY A 215 -73.25 -39.07 52.18
CA GLY A 215 -73.96 -40.30 51.80
C GLY A 215 -75.04 -40.14 50.71
N ALA A 216 -75.27 -38.93 50.19
CA ALA A 216 -76.18 -38.74 49.08
C ALA A 216 -75.57 -39.30 47.78
N ILE A 217 -76.37 -40.00 46.98
CA ILE A 217 -75.89 -40.71 45.77
C ILE A 217 -75.14 -39.78 44.81
N HIS A 218 -75.55 -38.51 44.72
CA HIS A 218 -74.95 -37.53 43.82
C HIS A 218 -73.66 -36.88 44.34
N SER A 219 -73.36 -36.94 45.64
CA SER A 219 -72.17 -36.33 46.26
C SER A 219 -71.05 -37.34 46.50
N ASN A 220 -71.37 -38.64 46.64
CA ASN A 220 -70.41 -39.73 46.81
C ASN A 220 -69.26 -39.71 45.80
N ALA A 221 -69.55 -39.42 44.53
CA ALA A 221 -68.56 -39.35 43.45
C ALA A 221 -67.37 -38.43 43.78
N ASN A 222 -67.65 -37.23 44.30
CA ASN A 222 -66.62 -36.24 44.63
C ASN A 222 -65.75 -36.70 45.81
N PHE A 223 -66.36 -37.37 46.79
CA PHE A 223 -65.66 -37.83 48.00
C PHE A 223 -64.81 -39.07 47.75
N TYR A 224 -65.21 -39.99 46.86
CA TYR A 224 -64.31 -41.03 46.37
C TYR A 224 -63.10 -40.44 45.65
N GLY A 225 -63.32 -39.43 44.80
CA GLY A 225 -62.23 -38.69 44.17
C GLY A 225 -61.29 -38.06 45.20
N LEU A 226 -61.83 -37.44 46.25
CA LEU A 226 -61.04 -36.85 47.33
C LEU A 226 -60.17 -37.89 48.04
N LEU A 227 -60.79 -38.98 48.52
CA LEU A 227 -60.09 -40.03 49.26
C LEU A 227 -59.03 -40.70 48.39
N HIS A 228 -59.35 -40.96 47.12
CA HIS A 228 -58.39 -41.53 46.18
C HIS A 228 -57.20 -40.60 45.96
N TRP A 229 -57.43 -39.30 45.79
CA TRP A 229 -56.34 -38.34 45.66
C TRP A 229 -55.47 -38.29 46.92
N LEU A 230 -56.09 -38.28 48.10
CA LEU A 230 -55.37 -38.26 49.37
C LEU A 230 -54.54 -39.55 49.56
N MET A 231 -55.09 -40.70 49.18
CA MET A 231 -54.38 -41.98 49.16
C MET A 231 -53.17 -41.94 48.22
N GLU A 232 -53.31 -41.43 46.99
CA GLU A 232 -52.18 -41.28 46.07
C GLU A 232 -51.13 -40.29 46.60
N ALA A 233 -51.55 -39.23 47.29
CA ALA A 233 -50.61 -38.33 47.99
C ALA A 233 -49.82 -39.07 49.08
N CYS A 234 -50.48 -39.93 49.86
CA CYS A 234 -49.81 -40.79 50.84
C CYS A 234 -48.79 -41.73 50.18
N LYS A 235 -49.16 -42.41 49.09
CA LYS A 235 -48.23 -43.28 48.34
C LYS A 235 -46.99 -42.53 47.86
N SER A 236 -47.16 -41.34 47.31
CA SER A 236 -46.06 -40.49 46.84
C SER A 236 -45.11 -40.11 47.99
N ARG A 237 -45.68 -39.77 49.15
CA ARG A 237 -44.90 -39.48 50.36
C ARG A 237 -44.14 -40.71 50.86
N ASP A 238 -44.77 -41.88 50.89
CA ASP A 238 -44.14 -43.12 51.37
C ASP A 238 -42.93 -43.52 50.49
N VAL A 239 -42.98 -43.26 49.18
CA VAL A 239 -41.83 -43.42 48.27
C VAL A 239 -40.73 -42.38 48.55
N SER A 240 -41.12 -41.19 48.99
CA SER A 240 -40.22 -40.07 49.28
C SER A 240 -39.66 -40.08 50.71
N ASN A 241 -40.12 -40.98 51.59
CA ASN A 241 -39.69 -41.04 52.98
C ASN A 241 -38.32 -41.73 53.08
N PRO A 242 -37.22 -40.99 53.29
CA PRO A 242 -35.88 -41.52 53.15
C PRO A 242 -35.42 -42.07 54.51
N LYS A 243 -35.40 -43.39 54.68
CA LYS A 243 -34.46 -44.00 55.62
C LYS A 243 -33.00 -43.83 55.19
N GLU A 244 -32.77 -43.31 53.98
CA GLU A 244 -31.47 -42.94 53.43
C GLU A 244 -31.54 -41.52 52.86
N PHE A 245 -31.43 -40.50 53.71
CA PHE A 245 -31.14 -39.16 53.21
C PHE A 245 -29.71 -39.19 52.66
N LYS A 246 -29.55 -39.30 51.34
CA LYS A 246 -28.26 -39.12 50.68
C LYS A 246 -28.04 -37.62 50.53
N ASP A 247 -26.86 -37.13 50.94
CA ASP A 247 -26.52 -35.73 50.73
C ASP A 247 -26.75 -35.37 49.26
N PRO A 248 -27.29 -34.17 48.98
CA PRO A 248 -27.31 -33.68 47.62
C PRO A 248 -25.88 -33.71 47.07
N PRO A 249 -25.65 -34.23 45.85
CA PRO A 249 -24.34 -34.18 45.22
C PRO A 249 -23.79 -32.75 45.29
N LEU A 250 -22.51 -32.60 45.67
CA LEU A 250 -21.83 -31.29 45.75
C LEU A 250 -22.03 -30.45 44.47
N ALA A 251 -22.16 -31.10 43.31
CA ALA A 251 -22.46 -30.49 42.01
C ALA A 251 -23.84 -29.81 41.90
N LYS A 252 -24.77 -30.02 42.84
CA LYS A 252 -26.09 -29.37 42.90
C LYS A 252 -26.14 -28.16 43.82
N LEU A 253 -25.07 -27.90 44.55
CA LEU A 253 -24.94 -26.71 45.39
C LEU A 253 -24.29 -25.60 44.55
N GLU A 254 -24.69 -24.35 44.77
CA GLU A 254 -24.07 -23.16 44.14
C GLU A 254 -22.68 -22.87 44.75
N ILE A 255 -21.83 -23.89 44.82
CA ILE A 255 -20.45 -23.77 45.25
C ILE A 255 -19.63 -23.38 44.01
N GLU A 256 -18.68 -22.46 44.19
CA GLU A 256 -17.72 -22.09 43.16
C GLU A 256 -17.02 -23.35 42.60
N ASP A 257 -16.99 -23.49 41.27
CA ASP A 257 -16.47 -24.66 40.57
C ASP A 257 -14.94 -24.63 40.54
N ASN A 258 -14.34 -24.77 41.72
CA ASN A 258 -12.91 -24.90 41.93
C ASN A 258 -12.65 -26.08 42.87
N ALA A 259 -11.59 -26.85 42.57
CA ALA A 259 -11.14 -27.98 43.38
C ALA A 259 -10.96 -27.61 44.87
N MET A 260 -10.48 -26.39 45.15
CA MET A 260 -10.33 -25.87 46.51
C MET A 260 -11.69 -25.66 47.19
N SER A 261 -12.62 -24.95 46.54
CA SER A 261 -13.96 -24.69 47.05
C SER A 261 -14.74 -25.99 47.28
N SER A 262 -14.58 -26.97 46.37
CA SER A 262 -15.11 -28.33 46.52
C SER A 262 -14.51 -29.08 47.73
N ALA A 263 -13.20 -28.95 47.98
CA ALA A 263 -12.54 -29.57 49.13
C ALA A 263 -13.03 -28.99 50.46
N CYS A 264 -13.07 -27.66 50.55
CA CYS A 264 -13.59 -26.94 51.72
C CYS A 264 -15.06 -27.22 51.98
N ALA A 265 -15.89 -27.33 50.94
CA ALA A 265 -17.29 -27.70 51.08
C ALA A 265 -17.45 -29.13 51.61
N GLY A 266 -16.70 -30.10 51.07
CA GLY A 266 -16.72 -31.49 51.56
C GLY A 266 -16.35 -31.59 53.04
N PHE A 267 -15.31 -30.86 53.46
CA PHE A 267 -14.93 -30.73 54.87
C PHE A 267 -16.04 -30.09 55.71
N SER A 268 -16.65 -29.00 55.22
CA SER A 268 -17.71 -28.29 55.92
C SER A 268 -18.95 -29.16 56.17
N PHE A 269 -19.36 -29.97 55.18
CA PHE A 269 -20.48 -30.90 55.36
C PHE A 269 -20.15 -32.03 56.33
N ALA A 270 -18.93 -32.59 56.27
CA ALA A 270 -18.49 -33.65 57.17
C ALA A 270 -18.44 -33.18 58.63
N THR A 271 -17.81 -32.03 58.88
CA THR A 271 -17.72 -31.42 60.21
C THR A 271 -19.08 -30.98 60.74
N TYR A 272 -19.94 -30.38 59.90
CA TYR A 272 -21.29 -30.01 60.29
C TYR A 272 -22.16 -31.23 60.65
N ARG A 273 -22.04 -32.33 59.90
CA ARG A 273 -22.72 -33.60 60.24
C ARG A 273 -22.28 -34.13 61.61
N LYS A 274 -20.98 -34.11 61.89
CA LYS A 274 -20.42 -34.52 63.17
C LYS A 274 -20.94 -33.64 64.30
N TYR A 275 -21.00 -32.33 64.07
CA TYR A 275 -21.56 -31.35 65.00
C TYR A 275 -23.03 -31.62 65.35
N ILE A 276 -23.90 -31.89 64.36
CA ILE A 276 -25.33 -32.11 64.62
C ILE A 276 -25.66 -33.51 65.17
N SER A 277 -24.76 -34.48 65.00
CA SER A 277 -24.99 -35.88 65.40
C SER A 277 -24.30 -36.25 66.71
N SER A 278 -23.34 -35.45 67.18
CA SER A 278 -22.61 -35.69 68.42
C SER A 278 -23.35 -35.09 69.61
N GLU A 279 -23.53 -35.87 70.67
CA GLU A 279 -24.05 -35.39 71.96
C GLU A 279 -22.95 -34.71 72.81
N GLU A 280 -21.67 -34.95 72.48
CA GLU A 280 -20.46 -34.34 73.10
C GLU A 280 -19.77 -33.35 72.15
N GLU A 281 -18.86 -32.51 72.67
CA GLU A 281 -18.06 -31.57 71.88
C GLU A 281 -17.09 -32.35 70.95
N PRO A 282 -17.31 -32.33 69.62
CA PRO A 282 -16.63 -33.23 68.71
C PRO A 282 -15.25 -32.71 68.27
N THR A 283 -14.27 -33.61 68.15
CA THR A 283 -12.96 -33.34 67.51
C THR A 283 -13.03 -33.63 66.01
N TYR A 284 -12.31 -32.85 65.19
CA TYR A 284 -12.42 -32.90 63.71
C TYR A 284 -11.16 -33.41 62.98
N ASP A 285 -10.26 -34.09 63.69
CA ASP A 285 -8.97 -34.54 63.11
C ASP A 285 -9.18 -35.53 61.96
N ASP A 286 -10.14 -36.46 62.10
CA ASP A 286 -10.49 -37.45 61.07
C ASP A 286 -10.97 -36.79 59.76
N GLU A 287 -11.66 -35.65 59.86
CA GLU A 287 -12.16 -34.90 58.71
C GLU A 287 -11.09 -33.95 58.12
N MET A 288 -10.11 -33.55 58.93
CA MET A 288 -9.02 -32.65 58.54
C MET A 288 -7.97 -33.33 57.66
N ASP A 289 -7.64 -34.59 57.93
CA ASP A 289 -6.62 -35.32 57.17
C ASP A 289 -6.96 -35.47 55.66
N PRO A 290 -8.19 -35.83 55.27
CA PRO A 290 -8.60 -35.81 53.85
C PRO A 290 -8.50 -34.43 53.19
N LEU A 291 -8.74 -33.35 53.94
CA LEU A 291 -8.62 -31.99 53.44
C LEU A 291 -7.15 -31.67 53.14
N LYS A 292 -6.24 -31.92 54.09
CA LYS A 292 -4.80 -31.72 53.93
C LYS A 292 -4.26 -32.48 52.73
N ASN A 293 -4.54 -33.78 52.63
CA ASN A 293 -4.11 -34.62 51.51
C ASN A 293 -4.57 -34.06 50.15
N ARG A 294 -5.78 -33.50 50.09
CA ARG A 294 -6.31 -32.90 48.86
C ARG A 294 -5.62 -31.58 48.54
N PHE A 295 -5.27 -30.78 49.53
CA PHE A 295 -4.46 -29.57 49.35
C PHE A 295 -3.04 -29.88 48.90
N ASP A 296 -2.40 -30.89 49.49
CA ASP A 296 -1.05 -31.31 49.11
C ASP A 296 -1.03 -31.80 47.66
N ALA A 297 -2.00 -32.64 47.26
CA ALA A 297 -2.13 -33.08 45.87
C ALA A 297 -2.35 -31.91 44.88
N MET A 298 -3.15 -30.91 45.26
CA MET A 298 -3.32 -29.70 44.45
C MET A 298 -2.03 -28.88 44.35
N ALA A 299 -1.26 -28.77 45.44
CA ALA A 299 0.02 -28.07 45.45
C ALA A 299 1.03 -28.76 44.53
N GLU A 300 1.16 -30.09 44.60
CA GLU A 300 2.04 -30.89 43.73
C GLU A 300 1.66 -30.80 42.24
N GLU A 301 0.36 -30.71 41.93
CA GLU A 301 -0.10 -30.47 40.56
C GLU A 301 0.29 -29.07 40.07
N ARG A 302 0.06 -28.03 40.87
CA ARG A 302 0.46 -26.66 40.54
C ARG A 302 1.97 -26.51 40.38
N GLU A 303 2.76 -27.16 41.24
CA GLU A 303 4.21 -27.12 41.16
C GLU A 303 4.72 -27.78 39.85
N ARG A 304 4.09 -28.88 39.43
CA ARG A 304 4.38 -29.50 38.12
C ARG A 304 4.01 -28.59 36.94
N GLU A 305 2.87 -27.90 37.00
CA GLU A 305 2.46 -26.93 35.98
C GLU A 305 3.46 -25.77 35.88
N ILE A 306 3.88 -25.21 37.03
CA ILE A 306 4.89 -24.14 37.09
C ILE A 306 6.19 -24.61 36.44
N HIS A 307 6.67 -25.80 36.79
CA HIS A 307 7.90 -26.36 36.22
C HIS A 307 7.82 -26.52 34.70
N GLN A 308 6.70 -27.01 34.16
CA GLN A 308 6.51 -27.12 32.71
C GLN A 308 6.54 -25.76 32.01
N VAL A 309 5.89 -24.75 32.61
CA VAL A 309 5.90 -23.38 32.07
C VAL A 309 7.31 -22.80 32.13
N ASP A 310 8.07 -23.03 33.19
CA ASP A 310 9.46 -22.58 33.30
C ASP A 310 10.38 -23.23 32.25
N GLU A 311 10.21 -24.53 31.99
CA GLU A 311 10.89 -25.24 30.90
C GLU A 311 10.54 -24.66 29.52
N GLU A 312 9.26 -24.37 29.27
CA GLU A 312 8.81 -23.75 28.03
C GLU A 312 9.37 -22.34 27.85
N ILE A 313 9.38 -21.53 28.92
CA ILE A 313 9.99 -20.20 28.93
C ILE A 313 11.48 -20.29 28.62
N ALA A 314 12.20 -21.25 29.22
CA ALA A 314 13.62 -21.45 28.96
C ALA A 314 13.88 -21.82 27.49
N ALA A 315 13.10 -22.76 26.94
CA ALA A 315 13.20 -23.16 25.54
C ALA A 315 12.89 -22.01 24.57
N LEU A 316 11.86 -21.21 24.87
CA LEU A 316 11.51 -20.03 24.06
C LEU A 316 12.60 -18.97 24.13
N ARG A 317 13.21 -18.73 25.29
CA ARG A 317 14.34 -17.80 25.43
C ARG A 317 15.55 -18.26 24.60
N GLU A 318 15.85 -19.56 24.61
CA GLU A 318 16.92 -20.11 23.78
C GLU A 318 16.64 -19.90 22.29
N GLN A 319 15.41 -20.17 21.83
CA GLN A 319 15.01 -19.89 20.44
C GLN A 319 15.16 -18.42 20.07
N VAL A 320 14.77 -17.50 20.97
CA VAL A 320 14.96 -16.06 20.75
C VAL A 320 16.44 -15.73 20.60
N THR A 321 17.31 -16.24 21.47
CA THR A 321 18.76 -15.99 21.36
C THR A 321 19.36 -16.55 20.07
N MET A 322 18.91 -17.72 19.61
CA MET A 322 19.35 -18.25 18.32
C MET A 322 18.89 -17.36 17.16
N LEU A 323 17.62 -16.94 17.16
CA LEU A 323 17.08 -16.06 16.12
C LEU A 323 17.72 -14.68 16.11
N GLU A 324 18.10 -14.13 17.27
CA GLU A 324 18.86 -12.89 17.36
C GLU A 324 20.28 -13.05 16.81
N SER A 325 20.93 -14.19 17.06
CA SER A 325 22.24 -14.52 16.47
C SER A 325 22.15 -14.70 14.95
N ASP A 326 21.10 -15.36 14.45
CA ASP A 326 20.80 -15.49 13.02
C ASP A 326 20.40 -14.13 12.40
N GLY A 327 19.81 -13.23 13.19
CA GLY A 327 19.53 -11.85 12.80
C GLY A 327 20.80 -11.09 12.42
N SER A 328 21.92 -11.34 13.11
CA SER A 328 23.24 -10.83 12.71
C SER A 328 23.67 -11.36 11.34
N ASN A 329 23.47 -12.65 11.09
CA ASN A 329 23.76 -13.28 9.79
C ASN A 329 22.84 -12.73 8.67
N LEU A 330 21.58 -12.46 8.99
CA LEU A 330 20.63 -11.83 8.07
C LEU A 330 21.09 -10.41 7.69
N GLU A 331 21.59 -9.63 8.63
CA GLU A 331 22.08 -8.28 8.37
C GLU A 331 23.37 -8.30 7.53
N ASP A 332 24.27 -9.26 7.78
CA ASP A 332 25.44 -9.51 6.95
C ASP A 332 25.05 -9.94 5.52
N LEU A 333 24.03 -10.80 5.39
CA LEU A 333 23.48 -11.20 4.09
C LEU A 333 22.83 -10.03 3.35
N LYS A 334 22.09 -9.16 4.03
CA LYS A 334 21.53 -7.93 3.44
C LYS A 334 22.64 -7.01 2.95
N LYS A 335 23.69 -6.80 3.74
CA LYS A 335 24.85 -6.00 3.35
C LYS A 335 25.54 -6.59 2.12
N LYS A 336 25.75 -7.91 2.11
CA LYS A 336 26.32 -8.62 0.95
C LYS A 336 25.42 -8.50 -0.28
N ASN A 337 24.11 -8.61 -0.13
CA ASN A 337 23.14 -8.42 -1.22
C ASN A 337 23.19 -6.99 -1.77
N TYR A 338 23.26 -5.99 -0.89
CA TYR A 338 23.41 -4.58 -1.27
C TYR A 338 24.70 -4.35 -2.06
N ASP A 339 25.84 -4.87 -1.58
CA ASP A 339 27.13 -4.75 -2.25
C ASP A 339 27.12 -5.45 -3.63
N LEU A 340 26.57 -6.67 -3.71
CA LEU A 340 26.44 -7.40 -4.98
C LEU A 340 25.50 -6.70 -5.97
N THR A 341 24.40 -6.10 -5.49
CA THR A 341 23.47 -5.34 -6.33
C THR A 341 24.14 -4.09 -6.87
N ARG A 342 24.88 -3.37 -6.02
CA ARG A 342 25.65 -2.19 -6.40
C ARG A 342 26.71 -2.54 -7.44
N ASP A 343 27.45 -3.62 -7.25
CA ASP A 343 28.49 -4.02 -8.18
C ASP A 343 27.91 -4.57 -9.49
N SER A 344 26.79 -5.29 -9.44
CA SER A 344 26.03 -5.70 -10.64
C SER A 344 25.58 -4.49 -11.46
N ALA A 345 25.13 -3.40 -10.80
CA ALA A 345 24.78 -2.16 -11.49
C ALA A 345 26.01 -1.49 -12.14
N LYS A 346 27.15 -1.44 -11.44
CA LYS A 346 28.41 -0.94 -12.02
C LYS A 346 28.85 -1.76 -13.23
N PHE A 347 28.82 -3.09 -13.14
CA PHE A 347 29.18 -3.97 -14.25
C PHE A 347 28.22 -3.82 -15.42
N ARG A 348 26.92 -3.67 -15.18
CA ARG A 348 25.94 -3.40 -16.23
C ARG A 348 26.24 -2.10 -16.95
N ASN A 349 26.53 -1.03 -16.22
CA ASN A 349 26.89 0.27 -16.79
C ASN A 349 28.20 0.19 -17.58
N TYR A 350 29.22 -0.47 -17.03
CA TYR A 350 30.50 -0.70 -17.72
C TYR A 350 30.30 -1.49 -19.03
N CYS A 351 29.54 -2.58 -18.99
CA CYS A 351 29.20 -3.37 -20.18
C CYS A 351 28.43 -2.54 -21.20
N GLN A 352 27.49 -1.69 -20.77
CA GLN A 352 26.75 -0.81 -21.68
C GLN A 352 27.67 0.22 -22.34
N GLU A 353 28.59 0.82 -21.59
CA GLU A 353 29.58 1.76 -22.12
C GLU A 353 30.51 1.08 -23.14
N LYS A 354 30.99 -0.13 -22.82
CA LYS A 354 31.81 -0.91 -23.76
C LYS A 354 31.03 -1.30 -25.02
N ARG A 355 29.77 -1.73 -24.91
CA ARG A 355 28.92 -1.98 -26.08
C ARG A 355 28.74 -0.74 -26.95
N LYS A 356 28.45 0.43 -26.34
CA LYS A 356 28.36 1.70 -27.07
C LYS A 356 29.66 2.02 -27.82
N ARG A 357 30.81 1.76 -27.18
CA ARG A 357 32.12 2.00 -27.79
C ARG A 357 32.42 1.03 -28.92
N VAL A 358 32.09 -0.25 -28.77
CA VAL A 358 32.17 -1.24 -29.85
C VAL A 358 31.30 -0.84 -31.02
N GLU A 359 30.06 -0.43 -30.78
CA GLU A 359 29.14 -0.01 -31.84
C GLU A 359 29.67 1.24 -32.58
N LYS A 360 30.19 2.21 -31.84
CA LYS A 360 30.85 3.38 -32.43
C LYS A 360 32.00 2.98 -33.36
N TYR A 361 32.89 2.09 -32.90
CA TYR A 361 34.01 1.65 -33.73
C TYR A 361 33.58 0.77 -34.89
N ARG A 362 32.54 -0.06 -34.75
CA ARG A 362 31.94 -0.79 -35.88
C ARG A 362 31.41 0.17 -36.94
N SER A 363 30.68 1.21 -36.54
CA SER A 363 30.18 2.21 -37.48
C SER A 363 31.32 2.96 -38.17
N ILE A 364 32.38 3.33 -37.44
CA ILE A 364 33.56 3.97 -38.03
C ILE A 364 34.26 3.03 -39.00
N ASN A 365 34.50 1.77 -38.60
CA ASN A 365 35.15 0.78 -39.46
C ASN A 365 34.34 0.56 -40.74
N LYS A 366 33.01 0.48 -40.66
CA LYS A 366 32.16 0.37 -41.84
C LYS A 366 32.31 1.57 -42.79
N VAL A 367 32.31 2.79 -42.27
CA VAL A 367 32.53 3.99 -43.10
C VAL A 367 33.91 3.98 -43.75
N VAL A 368 34.93 3.53 -43.03
CA VAL A 368 36.29 3.40 -43.56
C VAL A 368 36.37 2.29 -44.62
N GLU A 369 35.72 1.15 -44.39
CA GLU A 369 35.62 0.04 -45.35
C GLU A 369 34.91 0.50 -46.64
N ASP A 370 33.78 1.19 -46.52
CA ASP A 370 33.02 1.74 -47.65
C ASP A 370 33.88 2.75 -48.45
N GLU A 371 34.68 3.60 -47.78
CA GLU A 371 35.57 4.56 -48.44
C GLU A 371 36.78 3.89 -49.09
N VAL A 372 37.34 2.85 -48.46
CA VAL A 372 38.42 2.05 -49.06
C VAL A 372 37.89 1.35 -50.32
N GLU A 373 36.70 0.76 -50.28
CA GLU A 373 36.08 0.14 -51.46
C GLU A 373 35.81 1.19 -52.56
N ARG A 374 35.35 2.38 -52.19
CA ARG A 374 35.16 3.49 -53.15
C ARG A 374 36.47 3.89 -53.83
N LEU A 375 37.54 4.07 -53.04
CA LEU A 375 38.86 4.44 -53.55
C LEU A 375 39.49 3.33 -54.38
N ASP A 376 39.30 2.06 -54.02
CA ASP A 376 39.79 0.92 -54.80
C ASP A 376 39.09 0.85 -56.16
N ASN A 377 37.77 1.01 -56.18
CA ASN A 377 37.00 1.10 -57.43
C ASN A 377 37.41 2.30 -58.30
N GLU A 378 37.74 3.44 -57.70
CA GLU A 378 38.25 4.61 -58.42
C GLU A 378 39.65 4.36 -58.99
N ASN A 379 40.56 3.76 -58.20
CA ASN A 379 41.88 3.35 -58.67
C ASN A 379 41.80 2.34 -59.80
N GLN A 380 40.96 1.31 -59.70
CA GLN A 380 40.77 0.34 -60.78
C GLN A 380 40.28 1.01 -62.06
N LYS A 381 39.35 1.98 -61.97
CA LYS A 381 38.92 2.76 -63.14
C LYS A 381 40.05 3.60 -63.73
N LEU A 382 40.86 4.25 -62.89
CA LEU A 382 42.00 5.03 -63.33
C LEU A 382 43.09 4.15 -63.96
N GLU A 383 43.33 2.96 -63.42
CA GLU A 383 44.25 1.97 -63.99
C GLU A 383 43.75 1.46 -65.35
N GLN A 384 42.45 1.18 -65.48
CA GLN A 384 41.84 0.83 -66.78
C GLN A 384 41.98 1.98 -67.79
N GLN A 385 41.67 3.21 -67.40
CA GLN A 385 41.84 4.38 -68.27
C GLN A 385 43.30 4.60 -68.66
N LYS A 386 44.23 4.41 -67.72
CA LYS A 386 45.67 4.48 -67.98
C LYS A 386 46.08 3.40 -68.99
N ALA A 387 45.65 2.15 -68.79
CA ALA A 387 45.94 1.05 -69.71
C ALA A 387 45.36 1.31 -71.12
N GLU A 388 44.12 1.81 -71.22
CA GLU A 388 43.52 2.21 -72.50
C GLU A 388 44.30 3.34 -73.19
N LEU A 389 44.78 4.33 -72.42
CA LEU A 389 45.59 5.43 -72.95
C LEU A 389 46.97 4.95 -73.41
N GLU A 390 47.60 4.04 -72.65
CA GLU A 390 48.86 3.40 -73.03
C GLU A 390 48.70 2.53 -74.28
N GLU A 391 47.58 1.80 -74.41
CA GLU A 391 47.24 1.04 -75.62
C GLU A 391 47.05 1.96 -76.83
N LYS A 392 46.28 3.05 -76.68
CA LYS A 392 46.11 4.08 -77.74
C LYS A 392 47.43 4.75 -78.12
N LEU A 393 48.33 4.95 -77.16
CA LEU A 393 49.65 5.51 -77.39
C LEU A 393 50.53 4.52 -78.17
N HIS A 394 50.49 3.24 -77.79
CA HIS A 394 51.17 2.15 -78.49
C HIS A 394 50.63 1.97 -79.92
N GLU A 395 49.31 1.98 -80.12
CA GLU A 395 48.67 1.92 -81.45
C GLU A 395 49.15 3.05 -82.37
N LYS A 396 49.35 4.24 -81.81
CA LYS A 396 49.81 5.43 -82.55
C LYS A 396 51.33 5.51 -82.72
N ASN A 397 52.12 4.58 -82.17
CA ASN A 397 53.59 4.59 -82.19
C ASN A 397 54.22 5.92 -81.73
N VAL A 398 53.63 6.59 -80.72
CA VAL A 398 54.18 7.83 -80.15
C VAL A 398 54.85 7.48 -78.82
N SER A 399 56.14 7.78 -78.63
CA SER A 399 56.81 7.56 -77.36
C SER A 399 56.30 8.53 -76.29
N LEU A 400 56.29 8.11 -75.01
CA LEU A 400 55.96 9.00 -73.89
C LEU A 400 56.85 10.26 -73.88
N ALA A 401 58.13 10.10 -74.29
CA ALA A 401 59.08 11.20 -74.44
C ALA A 401 58.71 12.15 -75.59
N ASP A 402 58.13 11.63 -76.67
CA ASP A 402 57.67 12.44 -77.80
C ASP A 402 56.40 13.22 -77.43
N LEU A 403 55.51 12.63 -76.62
CA LEU A 403 54.32 13.31 -76.11
C LEU A 403 54.68 14.42 -75.11
N GLU A 404 55.68 14.21 -74.26
CA GLU A 404 56.20 15.27 -73.38
C GLU A 404 56.87 16.40 -74.18
N SER A 405 57.62 16.08 -75.25
CA SER A 405 58.17 17.09 -76.16
C SER A 405 57.04 17.86 -76.85
N LEU A 406 56.02 17.16 -77.35
CA LEU A 406 54.87 17.76 -78.01
C LEU A 406 54.02 18.60 -77.04
N SER A 407 53.89 18.20 -75.78
CA SER A 407 53.21 18.99 -74.74
C SER A 407 54.01 20.25 -74.41
N LYS A 408 55.34 20.16 -74.31
CA LYS A 408 56.21 21.33 -74.10
C LYS A 408 56.16 22.28 -75.30
N GLU A 409 56.14 21.75 -76.52
CA GLU A 409 55.94 22.53 -77.75
C GLU A 409 54.56 23.16 -77.78
N TYR A 410 53.51 22.42 -77.41
CA TYR A 410 52.15 22.92 -77.31
C TYR A 410 52.01 24.00 -76.24
N ASP A 411 52.63 23.84 -75.06
CA ASP A 411 52.63 24.85 -74.00
C ASP A 411 53.45 26.08 -74.40
N ALA A 412 54.57 25.89 -75.10
CA ALA A 412 55.37 26.99 -75.65
C ALA A 412 54.59 27.74 -76.75
N GLU A 413 53.89 27.03 -77.63
CA GLU A 413 53.08 27.62 -78.70
C GLU A 413 51.81 28.27 -78.14
N LYS A 414 51.18 27.67 -77.11
CA LYS A 414 50.06 28.27 -76.39
C LYS A 414 50.50 29.55 -75.69
N LYS A 415 51.66 29.54 -75.02
CA LYS A 415 52.24 30.74 -74.41
C LYS A 415 52.56 31.80 -75.46
N ARG A 416 53.12 31.40 -76.59
CA ARG A 416 53.37 32.31 -77.73
C ARG A 416 52.07 32.87 -78.29
N SER A 417 51.02 32.07 -78.39
CA SER A 417 49.69 32.52 -78.81
C SER A 417 49.09 33.48 -77.79
N THR A 418 49.16 33.20 -76.49
CA THR A 418 48.68 34.12 -75.46
C THR A 418 49.49 35.42 -75.45
N ASP A 419 50.81 35.35 -75.65
CA ASP A 419 51.67 36.53 -75.74
C ASP A 419 51.35 37.34 -77.01
N LEU A 420 51.08 36.69 -78.14
CA LEU A 420 50.68 37.33 -79.38
C LEU A 420 49.29 37.96 -79.25
N THR A 421 48.34 37.27 -78.60
CA THR A 421 47.01 37.81 -78.30
C THR A 421 47.11 39.01 -77.36
N ALA A 422 47.90 38.93 -76.28
CA ALA A 422 48.15 40.06 -75.39
C ALA A 422 48.85 41.22 -76.12
N HIS A 423 49.76 40.94 -77.05
CA HIS A 423 50.41 41.96 -77.87
C HIS A 423 49.41 42.59 -78.86
N LEU A 424 48.52 41.80 -79.45
CA LEU A 424 47.43 42.29 -80.29
C LEU A 424 46.45 43.15 -79.48
N GLU A 425 46.05 42.71 -78.29
CA GLU A 425 45.21 43.47 -77.36
C GLU A 425 45.86 44.79 -76.96
N THR A 426 47.16 44.79 -76.65
CA THR A 426 47.91 46.02 -76.34
C THR A 426 47.94 46.97 -77.54
N ARG A 427 48.15 46.44 -78.75
CA ARG A 427 48.12 47.23 -79.99
C ARG A 427 46.72 47.73 -80.31
N GLN A 428 45.70 46.94 -80.01
CA GLN A 428 44.30 47.28 -80.17
C GLN A 428 43.88 48.35 -79.16
N LEU A 429 44.34 48.27 -77.91
CA LEU A 429 44.20 49.34 -76.91
C LEU A 429 44.87 50.63 -77.39
N ALA A 430 46.13 50.58 -77.83
CA ALA A 430 46.82 51.76 -78.36
C ALA A 430 46.14 52.33 -79.63
N TYR A 431 45.56 51.48 -80.47
CA TYR A 431 44.76 51.90 -81.62
C TYR A 431 43.44 52.53 -81.17
N ASN A 432 42.77 51.95 -80.17
CA ASN A 432 41.54 52.46 -79.60
C ASN A 432 41.77 53.81 -78.91
N GLU A 433 42.85 53.99 -78.16
CA GLU A 433 43.26 55.29 -77.59
C GLU A 433 43.52 56.32 -78.71
N LYS A 434 44.18 55.93 -79.80
CA LYS A 434 44.35 56.79 -80.98
C LYS A 434 43.01 57.10 -81.67
N MET A 435 42.07 56.16 -81.70
CA MET A 435 40.72 56.38 -82.23
C MET A 435 39.90 57.27 -81.30
N GLU A 436 40.02 57.11 -79.99
CA GLU A 436 39.32 57.92 -78.99
C GLU A 436 39.83 59.36 -79.03
N THR A 437 41.15 59.57 -79.05
CA THR A 437 41.74 60.90 -79.25
C THR A 437 41.31 61.54 -80.57
N LEU A 438 41.25 60.76 -81.66
CA LEU A 438 40.74 61.22 -82.96
C LEU A 438 39.24 61.54 -82.90
N THR A 439 38.45 60.78 -82.14
CA THR A 439 37.01 61.01 -81.92
C THR A 439 36.77 62.26 -81.10
N VAL A 440 37.53 62.48 -80.03
CA VAL A 440 37.48 63.72 -79.24
C VAL A 440 37.83 64.93 -80.11
N LEU A 441 38.83 64.80 -81.00
CA LEU A 441 39.21 65.86 -81.92
C LEU A 441 38.10 66.12 -82.97
N LYS A 442 37.47 65.06 -83.50
CA LYS A 442 36.29 65.15 -84.37
C LYS A 442 35.11 65.83 -83.67
N ASP A 443 34.83 65.48 -82.42
CA ASP A 443 33.76 66.08 -81.64
C ASP A 443 34.05 67.56 -81.32
N LYS A 444 35.31 67.93 -81.12
CA LYS A 444 35.71 69.34 -80.98
C LYS A 444 35.41 70.13 -82.26
N VAL A 445 35.70 69.56 -83.44
CA VAL A 445 35.37 70.19 -84.73
C VAL A 445 33.84 70.22 -84.94
N ARG A 446 33.14 69.14 -84.58
CA ARG A 446 31.67 69.08 -84.61
C ARG A 446 31.03 70.14 -83.72
N ARG A 447 31.53 70.35 -82.50
CA ARG A 447 31.07 71.45 -81.62
C ARG A 447 31.32 72.83 -82.22
N GLN A 448 32.47 73.05 -82.87
CA GLN A 448 32.74 74.31 -83.58
C GLN A 448 31.79 74.52 -84.76
N VAL A 449 31.40 73.44 -85.45
CA VAL A 449 30.39 73.44 -86.51
C VAL A 449 28.97 73.66 -85.96
N ASP A 450 28.61 73.03 -84.85
CA ASP A 450 27.31 73.21 -84.18
C ASP A 450 27.18 74.62 -83.57
N GLU A 451 28.26 75.19 -83.02
CA GLU A 451 28.32 76.56 -82.52
C GLU A 451 28.21 77.58 -83.67
N PHE A 452 28.85 77.29 -84.81
CA PHE A 452 28.67 78.06 -86.04
C PHE A 452 27.23 77.96 -86.56
N ASN A 453 26.66 76.75 -86.62
CA ASN A 453 25.29 76.50 -87.04
C ASN A 453 24.26 77.13 -86.10
N ALA A 454 24.55 77.20 -84.79
CA ALA A 454 23.74 77.91 -83.81
C ALA A 454 23.82 79.43 -84.00
N LYS A 455 24.99 79.99 -84.35
CA LYS A 455 25.15 81.41 -84.75
C LYS A 455 24.39 81.72 -86.04
N VAL A 456 24.37 80.80 -87.01
CA VAL A 456 23.60 80.90 -88.27
C VAL A 456 22.09 80.87 -87.99
N LYS A 457 21.61 79.92 -87.17
CA LYS A 457 20.19 79.83 -86.76
C LYS A 457 19.71 81.04 -85.96
N LYS A 458 20.61 81.77 -85.30
CA LYS A 458 20.29 82.98 -84.53
C LYS A 458 20.27 84.26 -85.39
N LEU A 459 21.04 84.30 -86.48
CA LEU A 459 21.13 85.43 -87.41
C LEU A 459 19.99 85.46 -88.45
N PHE A 460 19.35 84.31 -88.75
CA PHE A 460 18.28 84.21 -89.77
C PHE A 460 17.10 83.36 -89.26
N PRO A 461 16.06 83.95 -88.62
CA PRO A 461 14.98 83.17 -87.97
C PRO A 461 13.88 82.68 -88.91
N MET A 462 13.70 83.27 -90.10
CA MET A 462 12.68 82.89 -91.09
C MET A 462 13.17 83.23 -92.52
N GLY A 463 13.43 82.21 -93.34
CA GLY A 463 13.76 82.33 -94.75
C GLY A 463 14.40 81.07 -95.32
N GLN A 464 14.12 80.75 -96.60
CA GLN A 464 14.58 79.55 -97.32
C GLN A 464 16.11 79.46 -97.51
N GLU A 465 16.89 80.48 -97.11
CA GLU A 465 18.37 80.50 -97.15
C GLU A 465 19.03 79.86 -95.90
N GLN A 466 18.27 79.33 -94.94
CA GLN A 466 18.82 78.64 -93.75
C GLN A 466 19.60 77.36 -94.07
N HIS A 467 19.31 76.72 -95.20
CA HIS A 467 19.92 75.44 -95.58
C HIS A 467 21.14 75.63 -96.48
N GLU A 468 21.53 76.85 -96.87
CA GLU A 468 22.77 77.10 -97.64
C GLU A 468 24.01 77.22 -96.72
N PHE A 469 23.84 77.41 -95.41
CA PHE A 469 24.93 77.83 -94.51
C PHE A 469 25.17 76.99 -93.21
N LEU A 470 24.50 75.85 -93.01
CA LEU A 470 24.81 74.83 -91.99
C LEU A 470 25.93 73.81 -92.35
N LEU A 471 27.15 74.00 -91.89
CA LEU A 471 28.27 73.07 -92.19
C LEU A 471 27.96 71.61 -91.76
N VAL A 472 28.23 70.63 -92.65
CA VAL A 472 28.14 69.19 -92.36
C VAL A 472 29.54 68.58 -92.28
N TYR A 473 30.07 68.47 -91.06
CA TYR A 473 31.37 67.87 -90.82
C TYR A 473 31.38 66.37 -91.16
N ASN A 474 32.14 66.02 -92.20
CA ASN A 474 32.32 64.70 -92.77
C ASN A 474 33.61 64.05 -92.21
N PRO A 475 33.54 63.18 -91.19
CA PRO A 475 34.71 62.76 -90.42
C PRO A 475 35.56 61.66 -91.10
N GLY A 476 35.25 61.29 -92.35
CA GLY A 476 35.86 60.17 -93.07
C GLY A 476 36.70 60.52 -94.29
N ALA A 477 36.88 61.80 -94.62
CA ALA A 477 37.63 62.21 -95.82
C ALA A 477 39.15 62.20 -95.60
N LYS A 478 39.93 61.77 -96.60
CA LYS A 478 41.40 61.68 -96.51
C LYS A 478 42.11 63.02 -96.77
N THR A 479 41.38 64.06 -97.17
CA THR A 479 41.89 65.41 -97.49
C THR A 479 40.98 66.48 -96.89
N ALA A 480 41.54 67.59 -96.40
CA ALA A 480 40.82 68.62 -95.62
C ALA A 480 39.62 69.28 -96.34
N ASN A 481 39.60 69.31 -97.67
CA ASN A 481 38.51 69.92 -98.47
C ASN A 481 37.30 69.01 -98.75
N GLU A 482 37.34 67.73 -98.35
CA GLU A 482 36.21 66.79 -98.48
C GLU A 482 35.63 66.39 -97.11
N MET A 483 36.22 66.92 -96.02
CA MET A 483 35.72 66.78 -94.65
C MET A 483 34.45 67.60 -94.38
N LEU A 484 33.89 68.22 -95.41
CA LEU A 484 32.57 68.85 -95.43
C LEU A 484 31.93 68.40 -96.75
N SER A 485 30.83 67.62 -96.70
CA SER A 485 30.36 66.92 -97.91
C SER A 485 29.58 67.78 -98.89
N TYR A 486 29.20 69.00 -98.52
CA TYR A 486 28.59 69.95 -99.42
C TYR A 486 28.49 71.30 -98.72
N ASP A 487 28.39 72.36 -99.52
CA ASP A 487 27.59 73.53 -99.20
C ASP A 487 26.21 73.01 -98.77
N VAL A 488 26.07 72.75 -97.48
CA VAL A 488 24.89 72.53 -96.64
C VAL A 488 23.58 71.99 -97.25
N ASP A 489 23.12 72.40 -98.43
CA ASP A 489 21.74 72.31 -98.92
C ASP A 489 21.18 70.94 -99.28
N GLN A 490 22.00 69.95 -99.66
CA GLN A 490 21.46 68.81 -100.44
C GLN A 490 21.54 67.42 -99.77
N LYS A 491 22.10 67.27 -98.54
CA LYS A 491 22.38 65.94 -97.93
C LYS A 491 22.17 65.74 -96.42
N LEU A 492 21.84 66.75 -95.60
CA LEU A 492 21.73 66.60 -94.13
C LEU A 492 20.53 65.71 -93.68
N MET A 493 19.48 65.64 -94.49
CA MET A 493 18.16 65.06 -94.15
C MET A 493 18.07 63.51 -94.00
N PRO A 494 18.65 62.66 -94.88
CA PRO A 494 18.51 61.19 -94.77
C PRO A 494 19.24 60.58 -93.56
N THR A 495 20.08 61.36 -92.88
CA THR A 495 20.86 60.94 -91.71
C THR A 495 20.03 61.01 -90.41
N LEU A 496 19.00 61.87 -90.38
CA LEU A 496 18.07 62.01 -89.25
C LEU A 496 17.10 60.82 -89.15
N GLU A 497 16.70 60.20 -90.26
CA GLU A 497 15.80 59.03 -90.27
C GLU A 497 16.47 57.72 -89.79
N LYS A 498 17.80 57.58 -89.93
CA LYS A 498 18.53 56.44 -89.34
C LYS A 498 18.65 56.54 -87.81
N LEU A 499 18.62 57.76 -87.27
CA LEU A 499 18.69 58.02 -85.83
C LEU A 499 17.42 57.53 -85.13
N GLU A 500 16.25 57.72 -85.76
CA GLU A 500 14.96 57.24 -85.26
C GLU A 500 14.89 55.72 -85.10
N VAL A 501 15.48 54.96 -86.04
CA VAL A 501 15.53 53.49 -85.97
C VAL A 501 16.43 53.00 -84.82
N THR A 502 17.47 53.75 -84.49
CA THR A 502 18.45 53.38 -83.45
C THR A 502 17.87 53.62 -82.05
N GLU A 503 17.21 54.76 -81.83
CA GLU A 503 16.54 55.07 -80.55
C GLU A 503 15.38 54.11 -80.23
N ARG A 504 14.73 53.54 -81.25
CA ARG A 504 13.67 52.56 -81.09
C ARG A 504 14.19 51.20 -80.62
N GLN A 505 15.42 50.82 -81.03
CA GLN A 505 16.08 49.60 -80.56
C GLN A 505 16.56 49.71 -79.11
N ASP A 506 16.98 50.90 -78.67
CA ASP A 506 17.38 51.14 -77.27
C ASP A 506 16.17 51.11 -76.32
N LEU A 507 15.00 51.56 -76.79
CA LEU A 507 13.74 51.46 -76.03
C LEU A 507 13.29 50.00 -75.82
N ASP A 508 13.47 49.15 -76.83
CA ASP A 508 13.16 47.72 -76.73
C ASP A 508 14.13 47.01 -75.75
N GLN A 509 15.42 47.36 -75.76
CA GLN A 509 16.39 46.83 -74.79
C GLN A 509 16.08 47.23 -73.35
N LEU A 510 15.68 48.49 -73.11
CA LEU A 510 15.26 48.98 -71.79
C LEU A 510 13.97 48.30 -71.31
N THR A 511 13.07 47.93 -72.23
CA THR A 511 11.85 47.20 -71.91
C THR A 511 12.14 45.78 -71.44
N ILE A 512 13.09 45.09 -72.08
CA ILE A 512 13.55 43.75 -71.69
C ILE A 512 14.24 43.78 -70.31
N GLU A 513 15.12 44.75 -70.05
CA GLU A 513 15.75 44.96 -68.73
C GLU A 513 14.70 45.21 -67.63
N THR A 514 13.68 46.03 -67.91
CA THR A 514 12.59 46.32 -66.97
C THR A 514 11.77 45.07 -66.65
N GLN A 515 11.51 44.23 -67.66
CA GLN A 515 10.78 42.98 -67.48
C GLN A 515 11.58 41.98 -66.64
N ARG A 516 12.90 41.86 -66.87
CA ARG A 516 13.80 41.02 -66.08
C ARG A 516 13.87 41.44 -64.60
N LEU A 517 13.89 42.75 -64.34
CA LEU A 517 13.87 43.28 -62.97
C LEU A 517 12.54 43.05 -62.26
N ARG A 518 11.41 43.09 -62.99
CA ARG A 518 10.09 42.70 -62.45
C ARG A 518 10.04 41.23 -62.09
N GLU A 519 10.47 40.33 -62.96
CA GLU A 519 10.52 38.89 -62.69
C GLU A 519 11.36 38.58 -61.44
N LYS A 520 12.50 39.26 -61.27
CA LYS A 520 13.34 39.12 -60.07
C LYS A 520 12.65 39.65 -58.80
N THR A 521 11.86 40.71 -58.92
CA THR A 521 11.09 41.28 -57.80
C THR A 521 9.95 40.35 -57.41
N ASP A 522 9.25 39.78 -58.39
CA ASP A 522 8.17 38.83 -58.17
C ASP A 522 8.69 37.52 -57.54
N ALA A 523 9.85 37.03 -57.98
CA ALA A 523 10.52 35.89 -57.36
C ALA A 523 10.90 36.16 -55.89
N LEU A 524 11.49 37.33 -55.59
CA LEU A 524 11.81 37.71 -54.21
C LEU A 524 10.57 37.87 -53.34
N ASN A 525 9.46 38.40 -53.89
CA ASN A 525 8.20 38.50 -53.16
C ASN A 525 7.61 37.12 -52.85
N ALA A 526 7.70 36.18 -53.80
CA ALA A 526 7.27 34.80 -53.57
C ALA A 526 8.09 34.13 -52.45
N ASP A 527 9.42 34.33 -52.43
CA ASP A 527 10.29 33.82 -51.36
C ASP A 527 9.96 34.45 -50.00
N ILE A 528 9.63 35.75 -49.95
CA ILE A 528 9.19 36.43 -48.74
C ILE A 528 7.89 35.84 -48.21
N GLU A 529 6.90 35.62 -49.07
CA GLU A 529 5.62 35.02 -48.68
C GLU A 529 5.80 33.57 -48.19
N GLN A 530 6.65 32.78 -48.85
CA GLN A 530 6.99 31.44 -48.39
C GLN A 530 7.64 31.49 -47.00
N THR A 531 8.60 32.40 -46.78
CA THR A 531 9.26 32.57 -45.49
C THR A 531 8.28 33.00 -44.39
N LYS A 532 7.28 33.83 -44.71
CA LYS A 532 6.22 34.21 -43.77
C LYS A 532 5.34 33.02 -43.39
N LEU A 533 4.97 32.17 -44.35
CA LEU A 533 4.19 30.96 -44.08
C LEU A 533 4.97 30.01 -43.15
N ASP A 534 6.25 29.77 -43.43
CA ASP A 534 7.12 28.94 -42.60
C ASP A 534 7.25 29.53 -41.18
N LEU A 535 7.37 30.85 -41.06
CA LEU A 535 7.40 31.53 -39.76
C LEU A 535 6.10 31.34 -38.96
N ILE A 536 4.94 31.42 -39.62
CA ILE A 536 3.64 31.17 -38.98
C ILE A 536 3.54 29.72 -38.50
N GLU A 537 4.01 28.76 -39.29
CA GLU A 537 4.04 27.34 -38.89
C GLU A 537 4.96 27.13 -37.68
N LYS A 538 6.16 27.70 -37.70
CA LYS A 538 7.08 27.64 -36.55
C LYS A 538 6.53 28.34 -35.32
N GLN A 539 5.82 29.45 -35.47
CA GLN A 539 5.14 30.12 -34.36
C GLN A 539 4.08 29.20 -33.72
N LYS A 540 3.28 28.49 -34.54
CA LYS A 540 2.30 27.50 -34.07
C LYS A 540 2.96 26.32 -33.37
N GLU A 541 4.06 25.79 -33.92
CA GLU A 541 4.83 24.72 -33.27
C GLU A 541 5.35 25.14 -31.89
N VAL A 542 5.87 26.38 -31.77
CA VAL A 542 6.34 26.94 -30.50
C VAL A 542 5.18 27.09 -29.51
N GLU A 543 4.02 27.57 -29.96
CA GLU A 543 2.85 27.72 -29.09
C GLU A 543 2.33 26.36 -28.58
N ILE A 544 2.29 25.34 -29.44
CA ILE A 544 1.91 23.98 -29.04
C ILE A 544 2.92 23.42 -28.04
N LYS A 545 4.23 23.60 -28.27
CA LYS A 545 5.27 23.17 -27.31
C LYS A 545 5.17 23.90 -25.98
N ALA A 546 4.88 25.21 -26.00
CA ALA A 546 4.67 26.01 -24.80
C ALA A 546 3.46 25.51 -23.99
N ARG A 547 2.32 25.23 -24.65
CA ARG A 547 1.14 24.65 -24.00
C ARG A 547 1.43 23.29 -23.37
N LYS A 548 2.14 22.40 -24.08
CA LYS A 548 2.54 21.09 -23.54
C LYS A 548 3.46 21.21 -22.31
N LEU A 549 4.38 22.17 -22.32
CA LEU A 549 5.25 22.45 -21.17
C LEU A 549 4.44 22.98 -19.98
N GLU A 550 3.48 23.88 -20.22
CA GLU A 550 2.61 24.42 -19.18
C GLU A 550 1.72 23.33 -18.56
N GLU A 551 1.14 22.46 -19.39
CA GLU A 551 0.36 21.29 -18.93
C GLU A 551 1.21 20.32 -18.11
N SER A 552 2.43 20.01 -18.57
CA SER A 552 3.37 19.15 -17.84
C SER A 552 3.78 19.79 -16.50
N ARG A 553 4.00 21.10 -16.48
CA ARG A 553 4.32 21.86 -15.26
C ARG A 553 3.14 21.85 -14.28
N ARG A 554 1.91 22.01 -14.78
CA ARG A 554 0.69 21.92 -13.95
C ARG A 554 0.53 20.52 -13.35
N GLN A 555 0.68 19.47 -14.15
CA GLN A 555 0.64 18.08 -13.66
C GLN A 555 1.71 17.82 -12.59
N PHE A 556 2.94 18.28 -12.83
CA PHE A 556 4.02 18.18 -11.84
C PHE A 556 3.68 18.90 -10.53
N MET A 557 3.10 20.10 -10.59
CA MET A 557 2.68 20.83 -9.39
C MET A 557 1.56 20.10 -8.63
N GLU A 558 0.57 19.55 -9.33
CA GLU A 558 -0.52 18.77 -8.73
C GLU A 558 -0.02 17.48 -8.06
N GLU A 559 0.93 16.78 -8.70
CA GLU A 559 1.58 15.60 -8.11
C GLU A 559 2.42 15.98 -6.89
N ASN A 560 3.21 17.05 -6.99
CA ASN A 560 4.03 17.53 -5.88
C ASN A 560 3.18 17.95 -4.68
N GLU A 561 2.02 18.58 -4.91
CA GLU A 561 1.07 18.90 -3.84
C GLU A 561 0.49 17.63 -3.17
N LYS A 562 0.16 16.61 -3.96
CA LYS A 562 -0.28 15.31 -3.40
C LYS A 562 0.83 14.66 -2.56
N TYR A 563 2.07 14.69 -3.02
CA TYR A 563 3.21 14.16 -2.26
C TYR A 563 3.46 14.97 -0.99
N ASN A 564 3.32 16.29 -1.02
CA ASN A 564 3.41 17.13 0.18
C ASN A 564 2.35 16.78 1.21
N ILE A 565 1.08 16.67 0.79
CA ILE A 565 -0.03 16.28 1.68
C ILE A 565 0.21 14.89 2.28
N MET A 566 0.70 13.93 1.49
CA MET A 566 1.03 12.59 1.99
C MET A 566 2.19 12.63 2.98
N THR A 567 3.22 13.44 2.71
CA THR A 567 4.37 13.62 3.60
C THR A 567 3.93 14.22 4.94
N GLU A 568 3.10 15.27 4.92
CA GLU A 568 2.57 15.90 6.14
C GLU A 568 1.71 14.92 6.97
N LYS A 569 0.91 14.07 6.31
CA LYS A 569 0.16 13.00 6.99
C LYS A 569 1.08 11.97 7.65
N HIS A 570 2.15 11.57 6.97
CA HIS A 570 3.12 10.63 7.52
C HIS A 570 3.94 11.24 8.67
N GLU A 571 4.30 12.51 8.58
CA GLU A 571 4.97 13.26 9.65
C GLU A 571 4.08 13.36 10.89
N LYS A 572 2.80 13.72 10.72
CA LYS A 572 1.84 13.74 11.81
C LYS A 572 1.64 12.36 12.45
N ALA A 573 1.55 11.30 11.65
CA ALA A 573 1.45 9.93 12.17
C ALA A 573 2.70 9.50 12.96
N LEU A 574 3.89 9.91 12.51
CA LEU A 574 5.15 9.67 13.23
C LEU A 574 5.20 10.43 14.56
N ASP A 575 4.73 11.67 14.59
CA ASP A 575 4.69 12.46 15.82
C ASP A 575 3.66 11.94 16.82
N ASP A 576 2.49 11.48 16.34
CA ASP A 576 1.49 10.81 17.16
C ASP A 576 2.06 9.52 17.79
N GLU A 577 2.77 8.70 17.00
CA GLU A 577 3.40 7.48 17.50
C GLU A 577 4.54 7.76 18.47
N ARG A 578 5.36 8.78 18.20
CA ARG A 578 6.39 9.26 19.15
C ARG A 578 5.77 9.72 20.46
N SER A 579 4.63 10.43 20.41
CA SER A 579 3.92 10.85 21.63
C SER A 579 3.41 9.64 22.40
N ARG A 580 2.76 8.69 21.73
CA ARG A 580 2.26 7.45 22.37
C ARG A 580 3.38 6.63 22.99
N SER A 581 4.52 6.52 22.30
CA SER A 581 5.70 5.83 22.81
C SER A 581 6.27 6.54 24.05
N ARG A 582 6.37 7.88 24.01
CA ARG A 582 6.83 8.69 25.13
C ARG A 582 5.91 8.57 26.35
N ASP A 583 4.60 8.60 26.14
CA ASP A 583 3.60 8.46 27.21
C ASP A 583 3.64 7.04 27.81
N SER A 584 3.80 6.02 26.95
CA SER A 584 3.96 4.62 27.39
C SER A 584 5.23 4.42 28.21
N LEU A 585 6.34 5.06 27.81
CA LEU A 585 7.60 5.07 28.55
C LEU A 585 7.46 5.80 29.89
N LEU A 586 6.69 6.89 29.94
CA LEU A 586 6.40 7.60 31.18
C LEU A 586 5.63 6.70 32.15
N GLN A 587 4.58 6.03 31.68
CA GLN A 587 3.80 5.08 32.50
C GLN A 587 4.65 3.91 32.98
N ALA A 588 5.54 3.38 32.13
CA ALA A 588 6.47 2.33 32.53
C ALA A 588 7.45 2.81 33.61
N LYS A 589 7.96 4.04 33.49
CA LYS A 589 8.81 4.65 34.53
C LYS A 589 8.06 4.87 35.84
N GLU A 590 6.82 5.34 35.80
CA GLU A 590 5.98 5.51 36.99
C GLU A 590 5.74 4.16 37.69
N ARG A 591 5.43 3.11 36.93
CA ARG A 591 5.31 1.74 37.47
C ARG A 591 6.62 1.24 38.07
N PHE A 592 7.74 1.47 37.38
CA PHE A 592 9.07 1.12 37.88
C PHE A 592 9.36 1.80 39.21
N PHE A 593 9.12 3.11 39.33
CA PHE A 593 9.33 3.83 40.59
C PHE A 593 8.39 3.33 41.70
N ALA A 594 7.14 3.01 41.39
CA ALA A 594 6.21 2.46 42.37
C ALA A 594 6.65 1.07 42.88
N GLU A 595 7.18 0.21 42.01
CA GLU A 595 7.73 -1.08 42.41
C GLU A 595 9.07 -0.92 43.16
N GLU A 596 9.91 0.03 42.78
CA GLU A 596 11.15 0.36 43.51
C GLU A 596 10.86 0.84 44.93
N GLU A 597 9.81 1.65 45.12
CA GLU A 597 9.34 2.10 46.43
C GLU A 597 8.82 0.93 47.28
N LYS A 598 8.01 0.04 46.69
CA LYS A 598 7.56 -1.19 47.38
C LYS A 598 8.71 -2.10 47.77
N LEU A 599 9.73 -2.24 46.91
CA LEU A 599 10.92 -3.03 47.19
C LEU A 599 11.66 -2.45 48.40
N LYS A 600 11.89 -1.13 48.42
CA LYS A 600 12.52 -0.45 49.57
C LYS A 600 11.73 -0.62 50.86
N ASP A 601 10.41 -0.54 50.79
CA ASP A 601 9.54 -0.79 51.95
C ASP A 601 9.65 -2.23 52.45
N MET A 602 9.73 -3.21 51.54
CA MET A 602 9.92 -4.62 51.87
C MET A 602 11.30 -4.87 52.48
N GLU A 603 12.36 -4.29 51.92
CA GLU A 603 13.72 -4.34 52.47
C GLU A 603 13.78 -3.75 53.89
N ARG A 604 13.11 -2.61 54.12
CA ARG A 604 13.00 -2.01 55.46
C ARG A 604 12.29 -2.96 56.44
N ARG A 605 11.15 -3.54 56.05
CA ARG A 605 10.42 -4.50 56.89
C ARG A 605 11.27 -5.73 57.20
N PHE A 606 11.99 -6.24 56.21
CA PHE A 606 12.90 -7.37 56.40
C PHE A 606 14.03 -7.04 57.37
N GLN A 607 14.62 -5.84 57.28
CA GLN A 607 15.62 -5.38 58.24
C GLN A 607 15.04 -5.26 59.66
N GLU A 608 13.85 -4.70 59.81
CA GLU A 608 13.14 -4.61 61.09
C GLU A 608 12.89 -6.00 61.70
N GLU A 609 12.41 -6.96 60.89
CA GLU A 609 12.23 -8.35 61.32
C GLU A 609 13.56 -9.02 61.71
N GLN A 610 14.63 -8.78 60.95
CA GLN A 610 15.96 -9.32 61.24
C GLN A 610 16.52 -8.74 62.56
N GLU A 611 16.31 -7.46 62.85
CA GLU A 611 16.68 -6.85 64.13
C GLU A 611 15.89 -7.45 65.29
N VAL A 612 14.58 -7.63 65.14
CA VAL A 612 13.73 -8.27 66.15
C VAL A 612 14.18 -9.71 66.42
N LEU A 613 14.46 -10.49 65.36
CA LEU A 613 15.02 -11.84 65.47
C LEU A 613 16.39 -11.85 66.15
N SER A 614 17.26 -10.89 65.83
CA SER A 614 18.57 -10.73 66.49
C SER A 614 18.43 -10.42 67.98
N VAL A 615 17.50 -9.52 68.35
CA VAL A 615 17.24 -9.18 69.76
C VAL A 615 16.67 -10.37 70.52
N THR A 616 15.66 -11.05 69.97
CA THR A 616 15.06 -12.24 70.58
C THR A 616 16.07 -13.38 70.72
N ALA A 617 16.91 -13.63 69.72
CA ALA A 617 17.99 -14.62 69.79
C ALA A 617 19.00 -14.28 70.89
N LYS A 618 19.39 -13.00 71.04
CA LYS A 618 20.26 -12.55 72.14
C LYS A 618 19.61 -12.75 73.51
N GLN A 619 18.31 -12.49 73.61
CA GLN A 619 17.53 -12.71 74.83
C GLN A 619 17.47 -14.19 75.21
N LEU A 620 17.21 -15.07 74.22
CA LEU A 620 17.22 -16.52 74.44
C LEU A 620 18.62 -17.02 74.84
N ALA A 621 19.67 -16.49 74.22
CA ALA A 621 21.05 -16.83 74.55
C ALA A 621 21.40 -16.38 75.98
N SER A 622 20.92 -15.22 76.44
CA SER A 622 21.12 -14.80 77.84
C SER A 622 20.36 -15.69 78.80
N GLN A 623 19.09 -16.01 78.52
CA GLN A 623 18.29 -16.93 79.34
C GLN A 623 18.95 -18.31 79.43
N TYR A 624 19.49 -18.81 78.32
CA TYR A 624 20.23 -20.07 78.30
C TYR A 624 21.52 -19.99 79.13
N ALA A 625 22.28 -18.90 79.03
CA ALA A 625 23.48 -18.69 79.82
C ALA A 625 23.17 -18.57 81.33
N ASP A 626 22.07 -17.92 81.69
CA ASP A 626 21.59 -17.80 83.07
C ASP A 626 21.14 -19.16 83.62
N ALA A 627 20.35 -19.92 82.85
CA ALA A 627 19.97 -21.28 83.19
C ALA A 627 21.19 -22.22 83.32
N GLN A 628 22.18 -22.09 82.43
CA GLN A 628 23.43 -22.84 82.51
C GLN A 628 24.23 -22.47 83.77
N LYS A 629 24.22 -21.19 84.18
CA LYS A 629 24.82 -20.72 85.44
C LYS A 629 24.13 -21.28 86.68
N GLU A 630 22.82 -21.48 86.64
CA GLU A 630 22.06 -22.12 87.74
C GLU A 630 22.26 -23.64 87.77
N LEU A 631 22.30 -24.30 86.62
CA LEU A 631 22.42 -25.75 86.50
C LEU A 631 23.83 -26.27 86.78
N LEU A 632 24.89 -25.56 86.37
CA LEU A 632 26.29 -25.95 86.60
C LEU A 632 26.61 -26.25 88.08
N PRO A 633 26.33 -25.35 89.05
CA PRO A 633 26.57 -25.63 90.46
C PRO A 633 25.67 -26.74 91.00
N MET A 634 24.47 -26.93 90.46
CA MET A 634 23.54 -28.02 90.82
C MET A 634 24.08 -29.39 90.35
N ILE A 635 24.67 -29.45 89.16
CA ILE A 635 25.38 -30.62 88.63
C ILE A 635 26.67 -30.87 89.42
N GLU A 636 27.41 -29.83 89.80
CA GLU A 636 28.62 -29.94 90.62
C GLU A 636 28.30 -30.47 92.03
N THR A 637 27.18 -30.03 92.64
CA THR A 637 26.69 -30.58 93.92
C THR A 637 26.21 -32.01 93.79
N LEU A 638 25.52 -32.38 92.70
CA LEU A 638 25.18 -33.78 92.42
C LEU A 638 26.43 -34.65 92.20
N LYS A 639 27.45 -34.14 91.51
CA LYS A 639 28.77 -34.80 91.40
C LYS A 639 29.43 -34.98 92.76
N GLN A 640 29.40 -33.96 93.62
CA GLN A 640 29.94 -34.06 94.98
C GLN A 640 29.14 -35.01 95.88
N LEU A 641 27.83 -35.17 95.66
CA LEU A 641 27.01 -36.19 96.33
C LEU A 641 27.33 -37.60 95.85
N VAL A 642 27.63 -37.79 94.56
CA VAL A 642 28.05 -39.09 93.99
C VAL A 642 29.48 -39.46 94.40
N ILE A 643 30.38 -38.48 94.57
CA ILE A 643 31.75 -38.68 95.05
C ILE A 643 31.80 -38.75 96.60
N GLY A 644 30.82 -38.15 97.28
CA GLY A 644 30.69 -38.10 98.74
C GLY A 644 30.17 -39.39 99.39
N GLU A 645 29.73 -40.38 98.63
CA GLU A 645 29.47 -41.73 99.15
C GLU A 645 30.76 -42.56 99.40
N GLU A 646 31.95 -42.05 99.07
CA GLU A 646 33.19 -42.83 99.19
C GLU A 646 34.07 -42.61 100.45
N HIS A 647 33.72 -41.75 101.43
CA HIS A 647 34.53 -41.67 102.66
C HIS A 647 33.75 -41.56 103.98
N ILE A 648 33.47 -42.75 104.53
CA ILE A 648 33.11 -43.07 105.92
C ILE A 648 34.43 -43.37 106.71
N PRO A 649 34.39 -43.61 108.04
CA PRO A 649 34.62 -42.67 109.14
C PRO A 649 35.94 -42.93 109.91
N GLN A 650 36.29 -42.06 110.85
CA GLN A 650 36.77 -42.47 112.19
C GLN A 650 36.55 -41.37 113.23
#